data_AF-A0A7J7IRZ7-F1
#
_entry.id   AF-A0A7J7IRZ7-F1
#
_cell.length_a   1.000
_cell.length_b   1.000
_cell.length_c   1.000
_cell.angle_alpha   90.00
_cell.angle_beta   90.00
_cell.angle_gamma   90.00
#
_symmetry.space_group_name_H-M   'P 1'
#
loop_
_entity.id
_entity.type
_entity.pdbx_description
1 polymer ?
#
loop_
_entity_poly.entity_id
_entity_poly.type
_entity_poly.pdbx_seq_one_letter_code
_entity_poly.pdbx_strand_id
1 'polypeptide(L)'
;MDGDTDIGVAFLPPVKQMSLDQLSQLYHAMFMVSVPDETVEAALTKICGSMPKFASRAEILPVLQEIHDRREFEENAYWDFRALVVNDNQSLAVKDALLFLQIIHGDKFSTAHWQQFLDSRIDRAADVSWAEIRRWIFAIPMEGDENSKHFQQLESEIASFNDQRAQEMLEGYEQRNRIKHSKEKFEYSQRLKKQAQAKLNVWEVNGLDDFLKDEEENVGKTQELKRDKVMASDILDLMEQKYTRLREKLLQIMGRLFSGEMTWEIMADSERYDLIDELIAEERRLRLSGSLPNHCFDLPGACIHSEFSSLEGLMGSIEASYEKQPPAASDYWQQTLEHKTTLGQVLIDLLSRSNQELEIFSSSSKKVKSTKNGIKVLFCQLQRQLLVIDKQSSFFNSAVSVGLCERSSCTEHYEIDRSRREHLASQQLSSHHTHRNAATSSSTMTAADLNSLSLRDLLTLVVRQVQERHSAEQSLMGKLLHNRSAKSVKSAQKVLAKEDAVQQLTILAGQRSTWSNANDEHKALQKEEHIRILQKGLGIYYDAEAKPVFSPNNEKTGSQINSAIMASLHQKQGQEFDQIIDEIAKEQKTKVITILKREELATKYEYCDNIAAILFGSVECSDLDRLYVENLAKKYSALRHKVVQYNLSKKFGDSWYSRSDEDRQRHVAKLFSELKELQDQGKVASMDARMGDTLQNVSMYQCLGENRLQFGRRMSSSQPYSEETIPKETGVFAALNSRYFGEYAAVLDHAHKVGEINPDMLLVLLKTETFAVEQADNLRIACFLSGLLERIAAAVGKRHDEDLIRVENLAKCIVSNHCLLWRHRHYGKQAKPKSDIYCNDTSSLSEWAECAVKEMLLRHFDERFTMLSILLDDLRELREVADLMNDEKQYKRLSALQNKQRWLLFESPGDRDDNIAILEEAAAIQMCLLYESQVKTNKPADNESISTILTERLLHLQEKELAYFIKNIESASKEELMKVYSDEQESRNTESCKNVAKVLTSYTGVWSDDLIIAEIETKYRLLESLMFSTGQLDAATQAKLVQDLKHQTETLRLAGDVTELSNLYSSVFADEMSFSVIFGDNLFEFSKKIVDFQSGVYSIAEDEVVVKNPLAALTERKEEEKQAA
;
A
#
# COMPACT_ATOMS: atom_id res chain seq x y z
N MET A 1 -16.33 -18.14 62.47
CA MET A 1 -15.17 -18.99 62.79
C MET A 1 -15.63 -19.88 63.93
N ASP A 2 -16.08 -21.09 63.61
CA ASP A 2 -16.42 -22.09 64.61
C ASP A 2 -15.13 -22.83 64.99
N GLY A 3 -14.64 -22.55 66.20
CA GLY A 3 -13.49 -23.20 66.79
C GLY A 3 -13.80 -23.52 68.23
N ASP A 4 -14.27 -24.75 68.47
CA ASP A 4 -14.24 -25.39 69.79
C ASP A 4 -12.80 -25.32 70.34
N THR A 5 -12.53 -24.34 71.19
CA THR A 5 -11.41 -24.41 72.14
C THR A 5 -11.95 -24.79 73.49
N ASP A 6 -11.98 -26.10 73.72
CA ASP A 6 -12.01 -26.73 75.03
C ASP A 6 -10.76 -26.27 75.81
N ILE A 7 -10.84 -25.12 76.48
CA ILE A 7 -9.77 -24.63 77.37
C ILE A 7 -9.86 -25.45 78.66
N GLY A 8 -9.18 -26.58 78.64
CA GLY A 8 -9.05 -27.48 79.77
C GLY A 8 -8.52 -26.76 81.03
N VAL A 9 -9.08 -27.16 82.16
CA VAL A 9 -8.76 -26.76 83.56
C VAL A 9 -7.27 -26.98 83.95
N ALA A 10 -6.42 -27.41 83.01
CA ALA A 10 -5.02 -27.80 83.23
C ALA A 10 -4.01 -26.63 83.26
N PHE A 11 -4.37 -25.42 82.80
CA PHE A 11 -3.43 -24.28 82.69
C PHE A 11 -3.59 -23.19 83.77
N LEU A 12 -4.48 -23.38 84.75
CA LEU A 12 -4.61 -22.42 85.85
C LEU A 12 -3.47 -22.62 86.87
N PRO A 13 -2.75 -21.55 87.29
CA PRO A 13 -1.69 -21.65 88.30
C PRO A 13 -2.25 -22.19 89.63
N PRO A 14 -1.42 -22.85 90.47
CA PRO A 14 -1.89 -23.56 91.68
C PRO A 14 -2.19 -22.59 92.82
N VAL A 15 -3.12 -21.65 92.59
CA VAL A 15 -3.53 -20.62 93.54
C VAL A 15 -4.96 -20.93 93.99
N LYS A 16 -5.21 -20.89 95.31
CA LYS A 16 -6.53 -21.23 95.87
C LYS A 16 -7.60 -20.17 95.59
N GLN A 17 -7.20 -18.91 95.43
CA GLN A 17 -8.07 -17.75 95.19
C GLN A 17 -7.32 -16.70 94.36
N MET A 18 -7.99 -15.98 93.45
CA MET A 18 -7.41 -14.89 92.65
C MET A 18 -8.08 -13.55 92.94
N SER A 19 -7.29 -12.47 93.06
CA SER A 19 -7.80 -11.10 93.19
C SER A 19 -8.19 -10.49 91.83
N LEU A 20 -8.88 -9.34 91.85
CA LEU A 20 -9.30 -8.61 90.66
C LEU A 20 -8.13 -8.27 89.70
N ASP A 21 -7.02 -7.78 90.25
CA ASP A 21 -5.80 -7.45 89.47
C ASP A 21 -5.17 -8.72 88.87
N GLN A 22 -5.18 -9.83 89.60
CA GLN A 22 -4.68 -11.12 89.09
C GLN A 22 -5.58 -11.72 88.00
N LEU A 23 -6.90 -11.52 88.08
CA LEU A 23 -7.84 -11.94 87.03
C LEU A 23 -7.70 -11.09 85.77
N SER A 24 -7.52 -9.78 85.91
CA SER A 24 -7.25 -8.86 84.79
C SER A 24 -5.93 -9.22 84.08
N GLN A 25 -4.86 -9.48 84.84
CA GLN A 25 -3.57 -9.91 84.30
C GLN A 25 -3.64 -11.31 83.65
N LEU A 26 -4.40 -12.25 84.23
CA LEU A 26 -4.60 -13.57 83.65
C LEU A 26 -5.37 -13.50 82.33
N TYR A 27 -6.46 -12.73 82.29
CA TYR A 27 -7.24 -12.53 81.07
C TYR A 27 -6.40 -11.84 79.98
N HIS A 28 -5.59 -10.84 80.35
CA HIS A 28 -4.64 -10.20 79.44
C HIS A 28 -3.56 -11.18 78.93
N ALA A 29 -3.04 -12.06 79.79
CA ALA A 29 -2.07 -13.07 79.37
C ALA A 29 -2.69 -14.13 78.44
N MET A 30 -3.97 -14.47 78.62
CA MET A 30 -4.67 -15.47 77.81
C MET A 30 -5.09 -14.94 76.44
N PHE A 31 -5.58 -13.70 76.37
CA PHE A 31 -6.19 -13.15 75.16
C PHE A 31 -5.46 -11.92 74.58
N MET A 32 -4.36 -11.49 75.20
CA MET A 32 -3.57 -10.29 74.81
C MET A 32 -4.39 -9.00 74.76
N VAL A 33 -5.49 -8.91 75.51
CA VAL A 33 -6.40 -7.75 75.54
C VAL A 33 -6.57 -7.24 76.96
N SER A 34 -6.49 -5.92 77.14
CA SER A 34 -6.71 -5.26 78.43
C SER A 34 -8.20 -5.00 78.62
N VAL A 35 -8.73 -5.34 79.79
CA VAL A 35 -10.14 -5.14 80.15
C VAL A 35 -10.20 -4.15 81.32
N PRO A 36 -11.15 -3.19 81.33
CA PRO A 36 -11.31 -2.26 82.44
C PRO A 36 -11.65 -2.98 83.76
N ASP A 37 -11.09 -2.49 84.87
CA ASP A 37 -11.32 -3.05 86.21
C ASP A 37 -12.81 -3.11 86.60
N GLU A 38 -13.61 -2.14 86.11
CA GLU A 38 -15.06 -2.07 86.29
C GLU A 38 -15.81 -3.30 85.72
N THR A 39 -15.37 -3.81 84.57
CA THR A 39 -15.97 -4.98 83.90
C THR A 39 -15.62 -6.28 84.64
N VAL A 40 -14.41 -6.36 85.18
CA VAL A 40 -13.93 -7.49 86.00
C VAL A 40 -14.66 -7.52 87.34
N GLU A 41 -14.88 -6.36 87.96
CA GLU A 41 -15.64 -6.22 89.21
C GLU A 41 -17.12 -6.62 89.05
N ALA A 42 -17.74 -6.22 87.93
CA ALA A 42 -19.12 -6.56 87.63
C ALA A 42 -19.31 -8.07 87.34
N ALA A 43 -18.36 -8.70 86.66
CA ALA A 43 -18.36 -10.15 86.43
C ALA A 43 -18.17 -10.94 87.74
N LEU A 44 -17.27 -10.48 88.61
CA LEU A 44 -17.08 -11.02 89.96
C LEU A 44 -18.35 -10.92 90.80
N THR A 45 -19.01 -9.76 90.77
CA THR A 45 -20.23 -9.51 91.54
C THR A 45 -21.40 -10.38 91.05
N LYS A 46 -21.50 -10.62 89.73
CA LYS A 46 -22.58 -11.44 89.16
C LYS A 46 -22.46 -12.92 89.53
N ILE A 47 -21.25 -13.47 89.54
CA ILE A 47 -21.03 -14.92 89.74
C ILE A 47 -20.77 -15.27 91.20
N CYS A 48 -19.97 -14.47 91.89
CA CYS A 48 -19.57 -14.72 93.28
C CYS A 48 -20.45 -13.97 94.31
N GLY A 49 -21.47 -13.21 93.87
CA GLY A 49 -22.45 -12.52 94.71
C GLY A 49 -22.01 -11.13 95.18
N SER A 50 -22.71 -10.57 96.18
CA SER A 50 -22.46 -9.18 96.62
C SER A 50 -21.19 -9.06 97.47
N MET A 51 -20.14 -8.42 96.91
CA MET A 51 -18.84 -8.04 97.51
C MET A 51 -17.73 -9.11 97.69
N PRO A 52 -17.42 -9.97 96.69
CA PRO A 52 -16.27 -10.86 96.71
C PRO A 52 -15.00 -10.14 96.21
N LYS A 53 -13.98 -10.03 97.07
CA LYS A 53 -12.65 -9.50 96.67
C LYS A 53 -11.78 -10.52 95.93
N PHE A 54 -12.19 -11.79 95.92
CA PHE A 54 -11.43 -12.91 95.37
C PHE A 54 -12.37 -13.95 94.73
N ALA A 55 -11.97 -14.54 93.60
CA ALA A 55 -12.64 -15.70 93.00
C ALA A 55 -11.99 -17.01 93.49
N SER A 56 -12.79 -17.99 93.91
CA SER A 56 -12.28 -19.32 94.26
C SER A 56 -11.97 -20.15 93.00
N ARG A 57 -11.14 -21.19 93.12
CA ARG A 57 -10.71 -22.00 91.96
C ARG A 57 -11.83 -22.54 91.08
N ALA A 58 -13.01 -22.83 91.63
CA ALA A 58 -14.17 -23.31 90.87
C ALA A 58 -14.89 -22.18 90.12
N GLU A 59 -14.75 -20.94 90.57
CA GLU A 59 -15.45 -19.75 90.05
C GLU A 59 -14.59 -18.96 89.05
N ILE A 60 -13.28 -19.21 88.98
CA ILE A 60 -12.37 -18.51 88.05
C ILE A 60 -12.79 -18.68 86.59
N LEU A 61 -13.09 -19.91 86.15
CA LEU A 61 -13.45 -20.17 84.75
C LEU A 61 -14.81 -19.53 84.39
N PRO A 62 -15.88 -19.67 85.21
CA PRO A 62 -17.11 -18.90 85.01
C PRO A 62 -16.91 -17.38 84.99
N VAL A 63 -16.06 -16.83 85.87
CA VAL A 63 -15.77 -15.38 85.91
C VAL A 63 -15.05 -14.93 84.65
N LEU A 64 -14.07 -15.69 84.15
CA LEU A 64 -13.39 -15.37 82.89
C LEU A 64 -14.32 -15.48 81.67
N GLN A 65 -15.24 -16.45 81.67
CA GLN A 65 -16.26 -16.57 80.62
C GLN A 65 -17.20 -15.36 80.61
N GLU A 66 -17.71 -14.94 81.77
CA GLU A 66 -18.57 -13.76 81.86
C GLU A 66 -17.84 -12.45 81.52
N ILE A 67 -16.54 -12.34 81.81
CA ILE A 67 -15.71 -11.22 81.35
C ILE A 67 -15.62 -11.23 79.81
N HIS A 68 -15.45 -12.40 79.21
CA HIS A 68 -15.40 -12.58 77.76
C HIS A 68 -16.73 -12.20 77.11
N ASP A 69 -17.83 -12.76 77.60
CA ASP A 69 -19.18 -12.54 77.06
C ASP A 69 -19.59 -11.05 77.17
N ARG A 70 -19.24 -10.37 78.28
CA ARG A 70 -19.49 -8.92 78.44
C ARG A 70 -18.69 -8.06 77.48
N ARG A 71 -17.46 -8.46 77.18
CA ARG A 71 -16.60 -7.76 76.22
C ARG A 71 -17.11 -7.95 74.79
N GLU A 72 -17.48 -9.18 74.41
CA GLU A 72 -18.04 -9.44 73.09
C GLU A 72 -19.34 -8.68 72.87
N PHE A 73 -20.21 -8.67 73.89
CA PHE A 73 -21.42 -7.85 73.87
C PHE A 73 -21.12 -6.35 73.74
N GLU A 74 -20.08 -5.86 74.44
CA GLU A 74 -19.64 -4.47 74.32
C GLU A 74 -19.12 -4.10 72.93
N GLU A 75 -18.30 -4.97 72.32
CA GLU A 75 -17.79 -4.76 70.98
C GLU A 75 -18.94 -4.77 69.95
N ASN A 76 -19.90 -5.69 70.09
CA ASN A 76 -21.07 -5.74 69.22
C ASN A 76 -21.96 -4.50 69.38
N ALA A 77 -22.27 -4.10 70.61
CA ALA A 77 -23.04 -2.88 70.87
C ALA A 77 -22.30 -1.62 70.37
N TYR A 78 -20.97 -1.57 70.43
CA TYR A 78 -20.21 -0.47 69.86
C TYR A 78 -20.35 -0.41 68.33
N TRP A 79 -20.25 -1.54 67.65
CA TRP A 79 -20.43 -1.60 66.20
C TRP A 79 -21.86 -1.27 65.77
N ASP A 80 -22.87 -1.72 66.52
CA ASP A 80 -24.27 -1.35 66.29
C ASP A 80 -24.49 0.15 66.49
N PHE A 81 -23.90 0.74 67.54
CA PHE A 81 -23.92 2.19 67.74
C PHE A 81 -23.26 2.93 66.57
N ARG A 82 -22.11 2.45 66.07
CA ARG A 82 -21.41 3.05 64.93
C ARG A 82 -22.19 2.92 63.62
N ALA A 83 -22.96 1.86 63.44
CA ALA A 83 -23.83 1.68 62.27
C ALA A 83 -25.01 2.67 62.26
N LEU A 84 -25.47 3.10 63.43
CA LEU A 84 -26.57 4.06 63.59
C LEU A 84 -26.12 5.53 63.51
N VAL A 85 -24.83 5.82 63.64
CA VAL A 85 -24.30 7.18 63.52
C VAL A 85 -24.15 7.55 62.03
N VAL A 86 -25.05 8.41 61.54
CA VAL A 86 -25.06 8.89 60.15
C VAL A 86 -24.12 10.09 59.93
N ASN A 87 -23.72 10.80 61.01
CA ASN A 87 -22.93 12.04 60.95
C ASN A 87 -21.47 11.85 61.44
N ASP A 88 -20.52 12.60 60.85
CA ASP A 88 -19.07 12.51 61.17
C ASP A 88 -18.69 12.85 62.64
N ASN A 89 -19.62 13.37 63.44
CA ASN A 89 -19.37 13.84 64.81
C ASN A 89 -19.36 12.73 65.89
N GLN A 90 -19.46 11.45 65.51
CA GLN A 90 -19.44 10.30 66.44
C GLN A 90 -20.51 10.35 67.55
N SER A 91 -21.62 11.06 67.31
CA SER A 91 -22.72 11.26 68.24
C SER A 91 -24.05 10.85 67.62
N LEU A 92 -24.90 10.22 68.42
CA LEU A 92 -26.21 9.71 68.03
C LEU A 92 -27.31 10.66 68.52
N ALA A 93 -28.31 10.96 67.69
CA ALA A 93 -29.40 11.83 68.13
C ALA A 93 -30.13 11.23 69.34
N VAL A 94 -30.62 12.07 70.26
CA VAL A 94 -31.25 11.64 71.52
C VAL A 94 -32.41 10.65 71.31
N LYS A 95 -33.15 10.82 70.20
CA LYS A 95 -34.27 9.95 69.82
C LYS A 95 -33.81 8.55 69.40
N ASP A 96 -32.70 8.47 68.67
CA ASP A 96 -32.14 7.19 68.22
C ASP A 96 -31.40 6.49 69.35
N ALA A 97 -30.81 7.25 70.28
CA ALA A 97 -30.19 6.73 71.51
C ALA A 97 -31.22 6.09 72.46
N LEU A 98 -32.45 6.60 72.50
CA LEU A 98 -33.56 5.98 73.22
C LEU A 98 -33.92 4.61 72.64
N LEU A 99 -34.11 4.55 71.31
CA LEU A 99 -34.40 3.30 70.61
C LEU A 99 -33.27 2.29 70.78
N PHE A 100 -32.03 2.75 70.73
CA PHE A 100 -30.85 1.92 70.92
C PHE A 100 -30.80 1.27 72.32
N LEU A 101 -31.06 2.03 73.39
CA LEU A 101 -31.17 1.47 74.75
C LEU A 101 -32.38 0.55 74.92
N GLN A 102 -33.49 0.85 74.25
CA GLN A 102 -34.69 0.01 74.31
C GLN A 102 -34.46 -1.35 73.63
N ILE A 103 -33.76 -1.38 72.49
CA ILE A 103 -33.43 -2.63 71.80
C ILE A 103 -32.45 -3.47 72.63
N ILE A 104 -31.44 -2.83 73.22
CA ILE A 104 -30.42 -3.52 74.02
C ILE A 104 -31.00 -4.10 75.32
N HIS A 105 -31.79 -3.32 76.05
CA HIS A 105 -32.36 -3.77 77.33
C HIS A 105 -33.66 -4.56 77.17
N GLY A 106 -34.28 -4.51 75.98
CA GLY A 106 -35.51 -5.21 75.64
C GLY A 106 -36.61 -4.96 76.68
N ASP A 107 -37.21 -6.05 77.16
CA ASP A 107 -38.30 -6.05 78.15
C ASP A 107 -37.90 -5.49 79.52
N LYS A 108 -36.61 -5.28 79.80
CA LYS A 108 -36.13 -4.70 81.08
C LYS A 108 -36.02 -3.19 81.04
N PHE A 109 -36.20 -2.57 79.88
CA PHE A 109 -36.10 -1.12 79.75
C PHE A 109 -37.28 -0.42 80.46
N SER A 110 -37.00 0.55 81.34
CA SER A 110 -38.04 1.34 82.01
C SER A 110 -37.90 2.85 81.73
N THR A 111 -39.02 3.57 81.71
CA THR A 111 -39.01 5.03 81.49
C THR A 111 -38.28 5.78 82.59
N ALA A 112 -38.24 5.23 83.80
CA ALA A 112 -37.46 5.76 84.92
C ALA A 112 -35.95 5.65 84.65
N HIS A 113 -35.51 4.55 84.04
CA HIS A 113 -34.11 4.36 83.63
C HIS A 113 -33.68 5.36 82.55
N TRP A 114 -34.55 5.64 81.57
CA TRP A 114 -34.31 6.68 80.56
C TRP A 114 -34.30 8.10 81.14
N GLN A 115 -35.21 8.41 82.07
CA GLN A 115 -35.21 9.71 82.73
C GLN A 115 -33.95 9.92 83.58
N GLN A 116 -33.46 8.89 84.27
CA GLN A 116 -32.18 8.98 84.98
C GLN A 116 -30.99 9.16 84.03
N PHE A 117 -31.00 8.52 82.86
CA PHE A 117 -30.01 8.79 81.81
C PHE A 117 -30.05 10.26 81.40
N LEU A 118 -31.22 10.80 81.07
CA LEU A 118 -31.38 12.23 80.70
C LEU A 118 -31.01 13.20 81.85
N ASP A 119 -31.30 12.84 83.09
CA ASP A 119 -30.98 13.64 84.28
C ASP A 119 -29.47 13.61 84.61
N SER A 120 -28.75 12.58 84.18
CA SER A 120 -27.29 12.50 84.31
C SER A 120 -26.54 13.39 83.31
N ARG A 121 -27.24 13.96 82.33
CA ARG A 121 -26.67 14.78 81.24
C ARG A 121 -26.77 16.26 81.55
N ILE A 122 -25.76 17.01 81.08
CA ILE A 122 -25.68 18.48 81.25
C ILE A 122 -26.73 19.17 80.36
N ASP A 123 -26.96 18.64 79.15
CA ASP A 123 -28.02 19.08 78.25
C ASP A 123 -28.86 17.87 77.82
N ARG A 124 -30.17 17.94 78.06
CA ARG A 124 -31.12 16.86 77.77
C ARG A 124 -31.37 16.67 76.29
N ALA A 125 -31.14 17.70 75.47
CA ALA A 125 -31.45 17.69 74.04
C ALA A 125 -30.22 17.47 73.13
N ALA A 126 -29.00 17.51 73.68
CA ALA A 126 -27.78 17.32 72.91
C ALA A 126 -27.58 15.86 72.47
N ASP A 127 -26.91 15.64 71.35
CA ASP A 127 -26.60 14.29 70.83
C ASP A 127 -25.76 13.47 71.82
N VAL A 128 -25.96 12.16 71.81
CA VAL A 128 -25.40 11.19 72.75
C VAL A 128 -24.11 10.58 72.19
N SER A 129 -23.01 10.70 72.93
CA SER A 129 -21.75 10.04 72.59
C SER A 129 -21.68 8.61 73.12
N TRP A 130 -20.83 7.76 72.52
CA TRP A 130 -20.60 6.39 73.00
C TRP A 130 -20.18 6.37 74.48
N ALA A 131 -19.32 7.31 74.90
CA ALA A 131 -18.83 7.38 76.27
C ALA A 131 -19.95 7.65 77.30
N GLU A 132 -20.98 8.40 76.92
CA GLU A 132 -22.15 8.66 77.77
C GLU A 132 -23.06 7.44 77.90
N ILE A 133 -23.38 6.78 76.79
CA ILE A 133 -24.36 5.69 76.77
C ILE A 133 -23.78 4.34 77.23
N ARG A 134 -22.46 4.15 77.08
CA ARG A 134 -21.73 2.92 77.44
C ARG A 134 -22.08 2.42 78.83
N ARG A 135 -22.01 3.27 79.86
CA ARG A 135 -22.29 2.85 81.26
C ARG A 135 -23.75 2.41 81.47
N TRP A 136 -24.67 2.94 80.69
CA TRP A 136 -26.10 2.64 80.79
C TRP A 136 -26.50 1.38 80.04
N ILE A 137 -25.75 1.01 79.00
CA ILE A 137 -25.89 -0.28 78.30
C ILE A 137 -25.57 -1.47 79.23
N PHE A 138 -24.61 -1.31 80.14
CA PHE A 138 -24.19 -2.38 81.07
C PHE A 138 -24.82 -2.33 82.45
N ALA A 139 -25.61 -1.29 82.75
CA ALA A 139 -26.33 -1.17 84.01
C ALA A 139 -27.58 -2.07 83.98
N ILE A 140 -27.89 -2.77 85.07
CA ILE A 140 -29.16 -3.49 85.22
C ILE A 140 -30.26 -2.44 85.41
N PRO A 141 -31.24 -2.31 84.48
CA PRO A 141 -32.31 -1.34 84.64
C PRO A 141 -33.18 -1.70 85.84
N MET A 142 -33.63 -0.70 86.61
CA MET A 142 -34.61 -0.94 87.67
C MET A 142 -36.02 -1.06 87.08
N GLU A 143 -36.77 -2.05 87.56
CA GLU A 143 -38.19 -2.23 87.24
C GLU A 143 -38.98 -0.97 87.63
N GLY A 144 -39.72 -0.42 86.67
CA GLY A 144 -40.50 0.80 86.83
C GLY A 144 -41.83 0.70 86.07
N ASP A 145 -42.85 1.36 86.62
CA ASP A 145 -44.27 1.21 86.29
C ASP A 145 -44.61 1.57 84.82
N GLU A 146 -45.22 0.63 84.09
CA GLU A 146 -45.47 0.66 82.64
C GLU A 146 -46.59 1.64 82.19
N ASN A 147 -47.23 2.36 83.12
CA ASN A 147 -48.44 3.16 82.85
C ASN A 147 -48.23 4.69 82.75
N SER A 148 -47.10 5.14 82.19
CA SER A 148 -46.87 6.57 81.95
C SER A 148 -47.56 7.05 80.67
N LYS A 149 -48.37 8.13 80.74
CA LYS A 149 -48.98 8.82 79.58
C LYS A 149 -47.99 9.21 78.48
N HIS A 150 -46.71 9.33 78.83
CA HIS A 150 -45.63 9.65 77.91
C HIS A 150 -45.25 8.46 77.00
N PHE A 151 -45.49 7.21 77.46
CA PHE A 151 -45.25 5.99 76.68
C PHE A 151 -46.29 5.83 75.56
N GLN A 152 -47.56 6.11 75.85
CA GLN A 152 -48.63 6.09 74.83
C GLN A 152 -48.45 7.17 73.75
N GLN A 153 -47.87 8.33 74.09
CA GLN A 153 -47.52 9.34 73.09
C GLN A 153 -46.32 8.92 72.23
N LEU A 154 -45.31 8.28 72.82
CA LEU A 154 -44.17 7.77 72.06
C LEU A 154 -44.53 6.57 71.17
N GLU A 155 -45.35 5.64 71.64
CA GLU A 155 -45.88 4.54 70.83
C GLU A 155 -46.73 5.05 69.67
N SER A 156 -47.53 6.10 69.91
CA SER A 156 -48.28 6.79 68.85
C SER A 156 -47.37 7.45 67.81
N GLU A 157 -46.27 8.09 68.24
CA GLU A 157 -45.30 8.70 67.32
C GLU A 157 -44.50 7.64 66.55
N ILE A 158 -44.08 6.55 67.20
CA ILE A 158 -43.40 5.40 66.56
C ILE A 158 -44.34 4.69 65.58
N ALA A 159 -45.61 4.50 65.93
CA ALA A 159 -46.61 3.97 65.02
C ALA A 159 -46.81 4.88 63.80
N SER A 160 -46.86 6.21 63.99
CA SER A 160 -46.96 7.16 62.87
C SER A 160 -45.72 7.15 61.98
N PHE A 161 -44.51 6.98 62.54
CA PHE A 161 -43.27 6.89 61.79
C PHE A 161 -43.16 5.56 61.03
N ASN A 162 -43.59 4.46 61.63
CA ASN A 162 -43.67 3.16 60.98
C ASN A 162 -44.73 3.14 59.88
N ASP A 163 -45.87 3.80 60.09
CA ASP A 163 -46.90 3.97 59.05
C ASP A 163 -46.37 4.82 57.91
N GLN A 164 -45.66 5.92 58.19
CA GLN A 164 -45.05 6.77 57.17
C GLN A 164 -43.98 6.02 56.36
N ARG A 165 -43.12 5.24 57.02
CA ARG A 165 -42.12 4.37 56.37
C ARG A 165 -42.77 3.22 55.59
N ALA A 166 -43.88 2.66 56.08
CA ALA A 166 -44.67 1.68 55.36
C ALA A 166 -45.34 2.31 54.13
N GLN A 167 -45.77 3.56 54.23
CA GLN A 167 -46.33 4.34 53.12
C GLN A 167 -45.27 4.65 52.07
N GLU A 168 -44.06 5.06 52.46
CA GLU A 168 -42.92 5.24 51.55
C GLU A 168 -42.51 3.94 50.86
N MET A 169 -42.49 2.82 51.59
CA MET A 169 -42.26 1.48 51.02
C MET A 169 -43.38 1.05 50.06
N LEU A 170 -44.64 1.37 50.39
CA LEU A 170 -45.80 1.09 49.55
C LEU A 170 -45.79 1.96 48.29
N GLU A 171 -45.44 3.25 48.40
CA GLU A 171 -45.25 4.16 47.28
C GLU A 171 -44.11 3.67 46.38
N GLY A 172 -42.98 3.25 46.94
CA GLY A 172 -41.88 2.65 46.19
C GLY A 172 -42.29 1.35 45.47
N TYR A 173 -43.08 0.49 46.13
CA TYR A 173 -43.62 -0.74 45.56
C TYR A 173 -44.67 -0.46 44.47
N GLU A 174 -45.56 0.50 44.67
CA GLU A 174 -46.53 0.97 43.69
C GLU A 174 -45.85 1.60 42.48
N GLN A 175 -44.77 2.36 42.69
CA GLN A 175 -43.99 2.98 41.61
C GLN A 175 -43.28 1.91 40.78
N ARG A 176 -42.69 0.89 41.41
CA ARG A 176 -42.16 -0.31 40.72
C ARG A 176 -43.24 -1.06 39.94
N ASN A 177 -44.42 -1.27 40.53
CA ASN A 177 -45.53 -1.94 39.85
C ASN A 177 -46.12 -1.11 38.70
N ARG A 178 -46.19 0.22 38.83
CA ARG A 178 -46.57 1.13 37.75
C ARG A 178 -45.57 1.07 36.60
N ILE A 179 -44.27 1.03 36.89
CA ILE A 179 -43.21 0.85 35.88
C ILE A 179 -43.34 -0.52 35.22
N LYS A 180 -43.55 -1.60 36.01
CA LYS A 180 -43.73 -2.96 35.48
C LYS A 180 -44.97 -3.09 34.59
N HIS A 181 -46.11 -2.55 35.00
CA HIS A 181 -47.32 -2.52 34.18
C HIS A 181 -47.19 -1.58 32.97
N SER A 182 -46.44 -0.49 33.08
CA SER A 182 -46.10 0.36 31.94
C SER A 182 -45.22 -0.39 30.94
N LYS A 183 -44.23 -1.16 31.41
CA LYS A 183 -43.38 -2.05 30.61
C LYS A 183 -44.22 -3.13 29.92
N GLU A 184 -45.12 -3.80 30.62
CA GLU A 184 -46.04 -4.80 30.05
C GLU A 184 -46.99 -4.20 29.01
N LYS A 185 -47.60 -3.03 29.30
CA LYS A 185 -48.45 -2.32 28.33
C LYS A 185 -47.66 -1.85 27.11
N PHE A 186 -46.42 -1.41 27.31
CA PHE A 186 -45.54 -0.99 26.24
C PHE A 186 -45.09 -2.19 25.39
N GLU A 187 -44.70 -3.30 26.01
CA GLU A 187 -44.37 -4.56 25.33
C GLU A 187 -45.57 -5.12 24.56
N TYR A 188 -46.77 -5.04 25.13
CA TYR A 188 -48.01 -5.39 24.44
C TYR A 188 -48.27 -4.49 23.23
N SER A 189 -48.12 -3.16 23.39
CA SER A 189 -48.24 -2.18 22.29
C SER A 189 -47.18 -2.40 21.20
N GLN A 190 -45.96 -2.75 21.58
CA GLN A 190 -44.87 -3.11 20.66
C GLN A 190 -45.16 -4.41 19.91
N ARG A 191 -45.69 -5.43 20.59
CA ARG A 191 -46.16 -6.68 19.95
C ARG A 191 -47.27 -6.38 18.94
N LEU A 192 -48.23 -5.53 19.32
CA LEU A 192 -49.32 -5.12 18.44
C LEU A 192 -48.80 -4.34 17.22
N LYS A 193 -47.87 -3.40 17.41
CA LYS A 193 -47.22 -2.66 16.31
C LYS A 193 -46.41 -3.59 15.39
N LYS A 194 -45.63 -4.52 15.95
CA LYS A 194 -44.89 -5.52 15.16
C LYS A 194 -45.84 -6.42 14.37
N GLN A 195 -46.93 -6.88 14.97
CA GLN A 195 -47.97 -7.64 14.28
C GLN A 195 -48.64 -6.82 13.18
N ALA A 196 -49.00 -5.57 13.44
CA ALA A 196 -49.58 -4.66 12.46
C ALA A 196 -48.63 -4.39 11.29
N GLN A 197 -47.34 -4.18 11.57
CA GLN A 197 -46.32 -3.93 10.55
C GLN A 197 -45.96 -5.19 9.77
N ALA A 198 -45.97 -6.37 10.39
CA ALA A 198 -45.87 -7.65 9.70
C ALA A 198 -47.06 -7.86 8.75
N LYS A 199 -48.29 -7.58 9.21
CA LYS A 199 -49.50 -7.65 8.39
C LYS A 199 -49.49 -6.60 7.26
N LEU A 200 -48.98 -5.40 7.50
CA LEU A 200 -48.78 -4.36 6.48
C LEU A 200 -47.76 -4.80 5.42
N ASN A 201 -46.64 -5.41 5.82
CA ASN A 201 -45.64 -5.96 4.90
C ASN A 201 -46.18 -7.11 4.05
N VAL A 202 -47.02 -7.98 4.63
CA VAL A 202 -47.72 -9.04 3.88
C VAL A 202 -48.66 -8.42 2.85
N TRP A 203 -49.39 -7.37 3.22
CA TRP A 203 -50.27 -6.64 2.31
C TRP A 203 -49.49 -5.95 1.18
N GLU A 204 -48.39 -5.27 1.48
CA GLU A 204 -47.56 -4.58 0.47
C GLU A 204 -46.94 -5.54 -0.56
N VAL A 205 -46.63 -6.78 -0.17
CA VAL A 205 -45.94 -7.75 -1.05
C VAL A 205 -46.92 -8.69 -1.78
N ASN A 206 -47.97 -9.16 -1.12
CA ASN A 206 -48.87 -10.20 -1.65
C ASN A 206 -50.29 -9.70 -1.98
N GLY A 207 -50.62 -8.45 -1.67
CA GLY A 207 -51.95 -7.89 -1.89
C GLY A 207 -52.99 -8.31 -0.83
N LEU A 208 -54.23 -7.86 -1.02
CA LEU A 208 -55.30 -7.98 -0.02
C LEU A 208 -55.76 -9.45 0.21
N ASP A 209 -55.63 -10.31 -0.80
CA ASP A 209 -56.15 -11.69 -0.76
C ASP A 209 -55.36 -12.61 0.18
N ASP A 210 -54.07 -12.36 0.40
CA ASP A 210 -53.27 -13.11 1.37
C ASP A 210 -53.33 -12.51 2.77
N PHE A 211 -53.62 -11.21 2.89
CA PHE A 211 -53.91 -10.57 4.18
C PHE A 211 -55.20 -11.10 4.83
N LEU A 212 -56.19 -11.47 4.01
CA LEU A 212 -57.49 -11.98 4.45
C LEU A 212 -57.50 -13.48 4.79
N LYS A 213 -56.47 -14.25 4.40
CA LYS A 213 -56.33 -15.66 4.76
C LYS A 213 -55.63 -15.76 6.11
N ASP A 214 -56.33 -15.33 7.16
CA ASP A 214 -55.96 -15.54 8.55
C ASP A 214 -56.03 -17.05 8.87
N GLU A 215 -54.88 -17.72 8.99
CA GLU A 215 -54.72 -18.83 9.94
C GLU A 215 -53.61 -18.48 10.93
N GLU A 216 -54.00 -18.43 12.21
CA GLU A 216 -53.18 -18.02 13.36
C GLU A 216 -51.96 -18.92 13.63
N GLU A 217 -51.69 -19.94 12.80
CA GLU A 217 -50.64 -20.95 13.02
C GLU A 217 -49.34 -20.74 12.21
N ASN A 218 -49.24 -19.76 11.31
CA ASN A 218 -48.07 -19.64 10.41
C ASN A 218 -47.14 -18.45 10.63
N VAL A 219 -47.21 -17.77 11.79
CA VAL A 219 -46.32 -16.64 12.11
C VAL A 219 -44.86 -17.07 12.34
N GLY A 220 -44.58 -18.37 12.48
CA GLY A 220 -43.23 -18.90 12.69
C GLY A 220 -42.48 -19.36 11.44
N LYS A 221 -43.13 -19.45 10.27
CA LYS A 221 -42.53 -20.01 9.04
C LYS A 221 -42.92 -19.25 7.77
N THR A 222 -43.06 -17.93 7.83
CA THR A 222 -42.87 -17.12 6.63
C THR A 222 -41.40 -17.27 6.23
N GLN A 223 -41.14 -18.19 5.30
CA GLN A 223 -39.91 -18.16 4.49
C GLN A 223 -39.69 -16.72 4.10
N GLU A 224 -38.56 -16.15 4.51
CA GLU A 224 -38.12 -14.81 4.12
C GLU A 224 -38.10 -14.76 2.59
N LEU A 225 -39.20 -14.28 2.01
CA LEU A 225 -39.36 -14.14 0.58
C LEU A 225 -38.29 -13.15 0.11
N LYS A 226 -37.37 -13.67 -0.69
CA LYS A 226 -36.16 -13.02 -1.23
C LYS A 226 -36.42 -11.55 -1.62
N ARG A 227 -36.08 -10.63 -0.72
CA ARG A 227 -36.08 -9.20 -1.01
C ARG A 227 -34.80 -8.84 -1.76
N ASP A 228 -34.88 -8.68 -3.08
CA ASP A 228 -33.72 -8.34 -3.93
C ASP A 228 -33.36 -6.84 -3.93
N LYS A 229 -33.99 -6.01 -3.09
CA LYS A 229 -33.74 -4.56 -3.01
C LYS A 229 -33.63 -4.09 -1.57
N VAL A 230 -32.68 -3.17 -1.32
CA VAL A 230 -32.54 -2.42 -0.06
C VAL A 230 -33.53 -1.26 -0.06
N MET A 231 -34.32 -1.13 1.00
CA MET A 231 -35.37 -0.12 1.14
C MET A 231 -34.96 1.00 2.10
N ALA A 232 -35.62 2.16 2.00
CA ALA A 232 -35.39 3.27 2.92
C ALA A 232 -35.74 2.91 4.39
N SER A 233 -36.67 1.98 4.61
CA SER A 233 -36.98 1.46 5.94
C SER A 233 -35.80 0.73 6.58
N ASP A 234 -35.03 -0.04 5.79
CA ASP A 234 -33.85 -0.75 6.29
C ASP A 234 -32.79 0.24 6.80
N ILE A 235 -32.64 1.38 6.13
CA ILE A 235 -31.72 2.45 6.55
C ILE A 235 -32.18 3.08 7.87
N LEU A 236 -33.47 3.41 8.00
CA LEU A 236 -34.02 3.98 9.22
C LEU A 236 -33.88 3.03 10.41
N ASP A 237 -34.10 1.73 10.19
CA ASP A 237 -33.91 0.69 11.22
C ASP A 237 -32.45 0.60 11.67
N LEU A 238 -31.48 0.67 10.75
CA LEU A 238 -30.05 0.67 11.08
C LEU A 238 -29.62 1.96 11.80
N MET A 239 -30.18 3.11 11.43
CA MET A 239 -29.93 4.37 12.13
C MET A 239 -30.45 4.33 13.57
N GLU A 240 -31.67 3.82 13.79
CA GLU A 240 -32.20 3.65 15.15
C GLU A 240 -31.32 2.70 15.97
N GLN A 241 -30.87 1.59 15.38
CA GLN A 241 -29.95 0.65 16.04
C GLN A 241 -28.61 1.29 16.41
N LYS A 242 -28.01 2.11 15.52
CA LYS A 242 -26.72 2.79 15.74
C LYS A 242 -26.77 3.65 17.00
N TYR A 243 -27.76 4.54 17.06
CA TYR A 243 -27.93 5.44 18.19
C TYR A 243 -28.43 4.75 19.46
N THR A 244 -29.13 3.62 19.33
CA THR A 244 -29.52 2.80 20.50
C THR A 244 -28.31 2.18 21.15
N ARG A 245 -27.41 1.54 20.38
CA ARG A 245 -26.18 0.92 20.91
C ARG A 245 -25.21 1.94 21.52
N LEU A 246 -25.07 3.12 20.92
CA LEU A 246 -24.26 4.20 21.49
C LEU A 246 -24.82 4.70 22.83
N ARG A 247 -26.15 4.86 22.93
CA ARG A 247 -26.80 5.26 24.18
C ARG A 247 -26.68 4.20 25.25
N GLU A 248 -26.88 2.93 24.93
CA GLU A 248 -26.70 1.81 25.88
C GLU A 248 -25.29 1.81 26.48
N LYS A 249 -24.25 1.98 25.65
CA LYS A 249 -22.86 2.09 26.14
C LYS A 249 -22.62 3.32 27.02
N LEU A 250 -23.28 4.45 26.74
CA LEU A 250 -23.20 5.64 27.59
C LEU A 250 -23.92 5.44 28.93
N LEU A 251 -25.10 4.82 28.90
CA LEU A 251 -25.90 4.52 30.09
C LEU A 251 -25.20 3.49 30.99
N GLN A 252 -24.45 2.55 30.42
CA GLN A 252 -23.57 1.64 31.19
C GLN A 252 -22.50 2.41 31.98
N ILE A 253 -21.92 3.46 31.37
CA ILE A 253 -20.94 4.33 32.07
C ILE A 253 -21.63 5.15 33.16
N MET A 254 -22.82 5.70 32.88
CA MET A 254 -23.61 6.44 33.86
C MET A 254 -23.98 5.58 35.08
N GLY A 255 -24.44 4.35 34.86
CA GLY A 255 -24.76 3.40 35.92
C GLY A 255 -23.52 3.01 36.75
N ARG A 256 -22.38 2.77 36.09
CA ARG A 256 -21.10 2.47 36.76
C ARG A 256 -20.62 3.61 37.65
N LEU A 257 -20.63 4.84 37.13
CA LEU A 257 -20.16 6.01 37.86
C LEU A 257 -21.13 6.46 38.95
N PHE A 258 -22.44 6.30 38.75
CA PHE A 258 -23.46 6.60 39.76
C PHE A 258 -23.35 5.65 40.97
N SER A 259 -23.11 4.37 40.71
CA SER A 259 -22.98 3.36 41.75
C SER A 259 -21.69 3.53 42.56
N GLY A 260 -20.61 4.00 41.94
CA GLY A 260 -19.24 4.02 42.46
C GLY A 260 -18.43 2.82 41.96
N GLU A 261 -17.14 2.98 41.68
CA GLU A 261 -16.33 1.93 41.03
C GLU A 261 -16.16 0.68 41.90
N MET A 262 -15.95 0.87 43.21
CA MET A 262 -15.77 -0.22 44.18
C MET A 262 -17.06 -1.00 44.44
N THR A 263 -18.18 -0.30 44.60
CA THR A 263 -19.53 -0.88 44.76
C THR A 263 -19.98 -1.56 43.48
N TRP A 264 -19.73 -0.96 42.31
CA TRP A 264 -20.00 -1.59 41.02
C TRP A 264 -19.28 -2.93 40.90
N GLU A 265 -18.00 -3.02 41.25
CA GLU A 265 -17.22 -4.27 41.20
C GLU A 265 -17.69 -5.34 42.19
N ILE A 266 -18.33 -4.95 43.30
CA ILE A 266 -18.87 -5.86 44.32
C ILE A 266 -20.31 -6.30 44.02
N MET A 267 -21.10 -5.52 43.28
CA MET A 267 -22.48 -5.88 42.88
C MET A 267 -22.53 -7.17 42.07
N ALA A 268 -23.61 -7.94 42.27
CA ALA A 268 -23.87 -9.11 41.45
C ALA A 268 -24.20 -8.70 40.00
N ASP A 269 -23.80 -9.51 39.02
CA ASP A 269 -24.07 -9.20 37.61
C ASP A 269 -25.56 -8.97 37.32
N SER A 270 -26.46 -9.69 38.00
CA SER A 270 -27.91 -9.48 37.90
C SER A 270 -28.35 -8.07 38.33
N GLU A 271 -27.80 -7.55 39.42
CA GLU A 271 -28.13 -6.22 39.94
C GLU A 271 -27.60 -5.12 39.01
N ARG A 272 -26.41 -5.33 38.41
CA ARG A 272 -25.85 -4.44 37.39
C ARG A 272 -26.76 -4.39 36.15
N TYR A 273 -27.21 -5.56 35.67
CA TYR A 273 -28.12 -5.62 34.52
C TYR A 273 -29.46 -4.95 34.83
N ASP A 274 -30.04 -5.18 36.01
CA ASP A 274 -31.31 -4.57 36.42
C ASP A 274 -31.21 -3.04 36.46
N LEU A 275 -30.14 -2.49 37.05
CA LEU A 275 -29.91 -1.04 37.09
C LEU A 275 -29.73 -0.44 35.69
N ILE A 276 -28.97 -1.12 34.81
CA ILE A 276 -28.78 -0.68 33.42
C ILE A 276 -30.11 -0.73 32.65
N ASP A 277 -30.90 -1.79 32.84
CA ASP A 277 -32.20 -1.95 32.18
C ASP A 277 -33.22 -0.90 32.64
N GLU A 278 -33.21 -0.54 33.93
CA GLU A 278 -34.02 0.58 34.46
C GLU A 278 -33.62 1.92 33.80
N LEU A 279 -32.32 2.19 33.70
CA LEU A 279 -31.81 3.40 33.02
C LEU A 279 -32.19 3.44 31.53
N ILE A 280 -32.06 2.31 30.82
CA ILE A 280 -32.46 2.19 29.41
C ILE A 280 -33.97 2.41 29.25
N ALA A 281 -34.78 1.82 30.13
CA ALA A 281 -36.24 1.96 30.08
C ALA A 281 -36.67 3.42 30.30
N GLU A 282 -36.06 4.11 31.27
CA GLU A 282 -36.40 5.48 31.62
C GLU A 282 -35.92 6.49 30.55
N GLU A 283 -34.70 6.31 30.01
CA GLU A 283 -34.22 7.09 28.86
C GLU A 283 -35.15 6.93 27.65
N ARG A 284 -35.53 5.68 27.34
CA ARG A 284 -36.40 5.40 26.20
C ARG A 284 -37.79 6.01 26.39
N ARG A 285 -38.32 6.00 27.62
CA ARG A 285 -39.59 6.64 27.97
C ARG A 285 -39.52 8.15 27.71
N LEU A 286 -38.49 8.82 28.24
CA LEU A 286 -38.27 10.27 28.10
C LEU A 286 -38.05 10.70 26.65
N ARG A 287 -37.37 9.87 25.84
CA ARG A 287 -37.19 10.12 24.41
C ARG A 287 -38.49 10.03 23.63
N LEU A 288 -39.28 8.98 23.86
CA LEU A 288 -40.55 8.78 23.14
C LEU A 288 -41.60 9.83 23.53
N SER A 289 -41.55 10.38 24.74
CA SER A 289 -42.38 11.52 25.16
C SER A 289 -41.85 12.88 24.67
N GLY A 290 -40.67 12.93 24.04
CA GLY A 290 -40.03 14.17 23.59
C GLY A 290 -39.49 15.06 24.73
N SER A 291 -39.49 14.56 25.96
CA SER A 291 -39.15 15.31 27.17
C SER A 291 -37.72 15.08 27.66
N LEU A 292 -36.92 14.29 26.93
CA LEU A 292 -35.53 13.98 27.29
C LEU A 292 -34.67 15.23 27.54
N PRO A 293 -34.67 16.29 26.68
CA PRO A 293 -33.84 17.47 26.95
C PRO A 293 -34.17 18.19 28.26
N ASN A 294 -35.41 18.08 28.74
CA ASN A 294 -35.88 18.77 29.95
C ASN A 294 -35.64 17.96 31.22
N HIS A 295 -35.60 16.63 31.13
CA HIS A 295 -35.53 15.71 32.27
C HIS A 295 -34.28 14.80 32.24
N CYS A 296 -33.34 15.04 31.33
CA CYS A 296 -32.13 14.21 31.20
C CYS A 296 -31.27 14.24 32.48
N PHE A 297 -31.21 15.39 33.15
CA PHE A 297 -30.42 15.55 34.38
C PHE A 297 -31.04 14.88 35.60
N ASP A 298 -32.30 14.45 35.50
CA ASP A 298 -32.99 13.67 36.54
C ASP A 298 -32.54 12.19 36.52
N LEU A 299 -31.82 11.75 35.48
CA LEU A 299 -31.32 10.38 35.36
C LEU A 299 -30.09 10.14 36.27
N PRO A 300 -30.02 8.97 36.95
CA PRO A 300 -28.85 8.59 37.74
C PRO A 300 -27.54 8.68 36.93
N GLY A 301 -26.55 9.40 37.47
CA GLY A 301 -25.24 9.59 36.85
C GLY A 301 -25.17 10.65 35.75
N ALA A 302 -26.28 11.28 35.36
CA ALA A 302 -26.30 12.26 34.27
C ALA A 302 -25.53 13.55 34.57
N CYS A 303 -25.47 13.97 35.84
CA CYS A 303 -24.75 15.16 36.29
C CYS A 303 -23.24 14.92 36.50
N ILE A 304 -22.75 13.69 36.35
CA ILE A 304 -21.33 13.37 36.49
C ILE A 304 -20.58 13.90 35.26
N HIS A 305 -19.46 14.57 35.50
CA HIS A 305 -18.57 15.03 34.43
C HIS A 305 -17.91 13.83 33.75
N SER A 306 -17.96 13.80 32.42
CA SER A 306 -17.31 12.77 31.62
C SER A 306 -15.79 12.93 31.65
N GLU A 307 -15.06 11.80 31.57
CA GLU A 307 -13.60 11.77 31.37
C GLU A 307 -13.18 12.27 29.98
N PHE A 308 -14.15 12.41 29.08
CA PHE A 308 -14.02 12.83 27.68
C PHE A 308 -14.92 14.02 27.38
N SER A 309 -14.57 14.85 26.40
CA SER A 309 -15.30 16.08 26.08
C SER A 309 -16.58 15.88 25.28
N SER A 310 -17.13 17.00 24.77
CA SER A 310 -18.34 17.06 23.94
C SER A 310 -18.37 16.02 22.83
N LEU A 311 -19.58 15.62 22.44
CA LEU A 311 -19.80 14.64 21.38
C LEU A 311 -19.16 15.06 20.05
N GLU A 312 -19.07 16.36 19.78
CA GLU A 312 -18.40 16.93 18.61
C GLU A 312 -16.88 16.67 18.61
N GLY A 313 -16.23 16.73 19.77
CA GLY A 313 -14.82 16.36 19.89
C GLY A 313 -14.58 14.89 19.53
N LEU A 314 -15.47 14.01 19.99
CA LEU A 314 -15.38 12.56 19.76
C LEU A 314 -15.75 12.15 18.34
N MET A 315 -16.95 12.51 17.90
CA MET A 315 -17.51 12.04 16.62
C MET A 315 -17.22 13.00 15.45
N GLY A 316 -16.78 14.24 15.70
CA GLY A 316 -16.67 15.28 14.67
C GLY A 316 -18.04 15.83 14.22
N SER A 317 -18.03 16.85 13.36
CA SER A 317 -19.25 17.38 12.75
C SER A 317 -19.81 16.41 11.69
N ILE A 318 -21.11 16.53 11.38
CA ILE A 318 -21.76 15.75 10.31
C ILE A 318 -21.31 16.29 8.94
N GLU A 319 -21.14 15.42 7.94
CA GLU A 319 -20.57 15.72 6.61
C GLU A 319 -21.18 16.97 5.93
N ALA A 320 -22.48 17.20 6.09
CA ALA A 320 -23.21 18.36 5.52
C ALA A 320 -22.85 19.73 6.14
N SER A 321 -22.23 19.75 7.32
CA SER A 321 -21.84 21.00 8.02
C SER A 321 -20.46 21.50 7.62
N TYR A 322 -19.70 20.74 6.83
CA TYR A 322 -18.32 21.04 6.44
C TYR A 322 -18.16 21.95 5.20
N GLU A 323 -19.25 22.43 4.59
CA GLU A 323 -19.19 23.47 3.55
C GLU A 323 -18.59 24.79 4.07
N LYS A 324 -18.45 24.94 5.39
CA LYS A 324 -17.68 26.02 6.01
C LYS A 324 -16.29 25.50 6.36
N GLN A 325 -15.26 26.11 5.76
CA GLN A 325 -13.85 25.75 6.02
C GLN A 325 -13.57 25.65 7.52
N PRO A 326 -12.93 24.56 7.98
CA PRO A 326 -12.47 24.47 9.35
C PRO A 326 -11.23 25.32 9.61
N PRO A 327 -10.94 25.65 10.87
CA PRO A 327 -9.61 26.11 11.25
C PRO A 327 -8.57 25.00 11.00
N ALA A 328 -7.50 25.35 10.28
CA ALA A 328 -6.41 24.47 9.85
C ALA A 328 -5.40 24.09 10.96
N ALA A 329 -5.84 23.86 12.20
CA ALA A 329 -4.93 23.64 13.33
C ALA A 329 -5.11 22.27 14.00
N SER A 330 -4.05 21.46 14.04
CA SER A 330 -3.88 20.26 14.88
C SER A 330 -4.28 20.48 16.35
N ASP A 331 -4.10 21.71 16.86
CA ASP A 331 -4.40 22.07 18.25
C ASP A 331 -5.91 22.19 18.54
N TYR A 332 -6.75 22.35 17.51
CA TYR A 332 -8.19 22.52 17.69
C TYR A 332 -8.85 21.29 18.30
N TRP A 333 -8.44 20.08 17.90
CA TRP A 333 -8.98 18.85 18.47
C TRP A 333 -8.63 18.67 19.95
N GLN A 334 -7.37 18.96 20.30
CA GLN A 334 -6.90 18.88 21.69
C GLN A 334 -7.63 19.91 22.57
N GLN A 335 -7.85 21.12 22.08
CA GLN A 335 -8.64 22.14 22.78
C GLN A 335 -10.10 21.72 22.98
N THR A 336 -10.74 21.11 21.97
CA THR A 336 -12.09 20.54 22.15
C THR A 336 -12.13 19.36 23.13
N LEU A 337 -11.04 18.61 23.28
CA LEU A 337 -10.88 17.53 24.27
C LEU A 337 -10.60 18.00 25.71
N GLU A 338 -10.37 19.29 25.93
CA GLU A 338 -10.22 19.84 27.29
C GLU A 338 -11.55 20.33 27.89
N HIS A 339 -12.58 20.50 27.05
CA HIS A 339 -13.90 20.99 27.47
C HIS A 339 -14.71 19.90 28.18
N LYS A 340 -14.75 19.94 29.52
CA LYS A 340 -15.53 18.98 30.32
C LYS A 340 -17.03 19.20 30.14
N THR A 341 -17.73 18.15 29.74
CA THR A 341 -19.20 18.11 29.65
C THR A 341 -19.77 17.09 30.65
N THR A 342 -21.08 17.11 30.88
CA THR A 342 -21.75 16.10 31.71
C THR A 342 -22.26 14.95 30.83
N LEU A 343 -22.37 13.75 31.38
CA LEU A 343 -22.86 12.58 30.64
C LEU A 343 -24.30 12.78 30.12
N GLY A 344 -25.13 13.51 30.86
CA GLY A 344 -26.46 13.93 30.41
C GLY A 344 -26.42 14.85 29.20
N GLN A 345 -25.46 15.78 29.13
CA GLN A 345 -25.29 16.64 27.95
C GLN A 345 -24.90 15.82 26.73
N VAL A 346 -24.00 14.83 26.87
CA VAL A 346 -23.63 13.92 25.77
C VAL A 346 -24.84 13.10 25.28
N LEU A 347 -25.74 12.72 26.17
CA LEU A 347 -26.98 12.01 25.81
C LEU A 347 -27.94 12.90 25.00
N ILE A 348 -28.07 14.17 25.38
CA ILE A 348 -28.84 15.18 24.62
C ILE A 348 -28.19 15.42 23.25
N ASP A 349 -26.86 15.54 23.20
CA ASP A 349 -26.11 15.75 21.96
C ASP A 349 -26.29 14.56 20.99
N LEU A 350 -26.33 13.32 21.50
CA LEU A 350 -26.62 12.12 20.68
C LEU A 350 -28.02 12.16 20.08
N LEU A 351 -29.03 12.62 20.84
CA LEU A 351 -30.39 12.81 20.33
C LEU A 351 -30.43 13.91 19.26
N SER A 352 -29.75 15.03 19.49
CA SER A 352 -29.63 16.13 18.53
C SER A 352 -28.99 15.66 17.22
N ARG A 353 -27.86 14.93 17.30
CA ARG A 353 -27.18 14.37 16.13
C ARG A 353 -28.06 13.37 15.37
N SER A 354 -28.78 12.50 16.08
CA SER A 354 -29.71 11.54 15.46
C SER A 354 -30.81 12.25 14.67
N ASN A 355 -31.40 13.32 15.23
CA ASN A 355 -32.40 14.12 14.53
C ASN A 355 -31.81 14.84 13.30
N GLN A 356 -30.59 15.39 13.41
CA GLN A 356 -29.90 16.02 12.29
C GLN A 356 -29.62 15.03 11.14
N GLU A 357 -29.13 13.82 11.44
CA GLU A 357 -28.93 12.78 10.41
C GLU A 357 -30.26 12.36 9.76
N LEU A 358 -31.35 12.25 10.53
CA LEU A 358 -32.68 11.94 10.01
C LEU A 358 -33.22 13.06 9.11
N GLU A 359 -32.99 14.32 9.45
CA GLU A 359 -33.34 15.48 8.61
C GLU A 359 -32.52 15.52 7.32
N ILE A 360 -31.21 15.24 7.40
CA ILE A 360 -30.32 15.14 6.24
C ILE A 360 -30.74 13.98 5.34
N PHE A 361 -31.06 12.82 5.91
CA PHE A 361 -31.56 11.67 5.14
C PHE A 361 -32.92 11.99 4.51
N SER A 362 -33.82 12.64 5.22
CA SER A 362 -35.15 13.01 4.72
C SER A 362 -35.10 14.08 3.62
N SER A 363 -34.20 15.06 3.74
CA SER A 363 -33.98 16.10 2.74
C SER A 363 -33.23 15.56 1.51
N SER A 364 -32.25 14.68 1.72
CA SER A 364 -31.51 14.00 0.65
C SER A 364 -32.38 12.98 -0.07
N SER A 365 -33.23 12.22 0.61
CA SER A 365 -34.19 11.26 0.03
C SER A 365 -35.15 11.93 -0.97
N LYS A 366 -35.49 13.21 -0.76
CA LYS A 366 -36.26 14.02 -1.73
C LYS A 366 -35.47 14.37 -3.00
N LYS A 367 -34.14 14.52 -2.92
CA LYS A 367 -33.21 14.72 -4.07
C LYS A 367 -32.71 13.41 -4.70
N VAL A 368 -32.61 12.32 -3.91
CA VAL A 368 -31.98 11.01 -4.22
C VAL A 368 -32.92 10.03 -4.95
N LYS A 369 -34.16 10.43 -5.26
CA LYS A 369 -34.99 9.72 -6.27
C LYS A 369 -34.27 9.53 -7.63
N SER A 370 -33.13 10.19 -7.85
CA SER A 370 -32.30 10.09 -9.05
C SER A 370 -31.27 8.93 -9.08
N THR A 371 -30.89 8.26 -7.98
CA THR A 371 -29.82 7.23 -8.09
C THR A 371 -30.01 6.06 -7.12
N LYS A 372 -30.51 4.92 -7.62
CA LYS A 372 -30.66 3.64 -6.90
C LYS A 372 -29.38 3.14 -6.20
N ASN A 373 -28.22 3.63 -6.63
CA ASN A 373 -26.91 3.25 -6.09
C ASN A 373 -26.61 3.90 -4.73
N GLY A 374 -27.14 5.10 -4.45
CA GLY A 374 -26.86 5.83 -3.20
C GLY A 374 -27.44 5.16 -1.94
N ILE A 375 -28.57 4.45 -2.07
CA ILE A 375 -29.20 3.72 -0.96
C ILE A 375 -28.33 2.53 -0.51
N LYS A 376 -27.69 1.82 -1.46
CA LYS A 376 -26.79 0.70 -1.16
C LYS A 376 -25.54 1.17 -0.42
N VAL A 377 -24.95 2.28 -0.86
CA VAL A 377 -23.77 2.91 -0.24
C VAL A 377 -24.05 3.24 1.23
N LEU A 378 -25.15 3.98 1.47
CA LEU A 378 -25.57 4.36 2.82
C LEU A 378 -25.84 3.14 3.72
N PHE A 379 -26.49 2.11 3.18
CA PHE A 379 -26.73 0.85 3.90
C PHE A 379 -25.41 0.21 4.35
N CYS A 380 -24.44 0.06 3.46
CA CYS A 380 -23.14 -0.53 3.78
C CYS A 380 -22.34 0.32 4.79
N GLN A 381 -22.39 1.66 4.68
CA GLN A 381 -21.74 2.57 5.63
C GLN A 381 -22.33 2.46 7.03
N LEU A 382 -23.66 2.48 7.17
CA LEU A 382 -24.35 2.31 8.45
C LEU A 382 -24.10 0.92 9.05
N GLN A 383 -24.10 -0.12 8.21
CA GLN A 383 -23.77 -1.48 8.65
C GLN A 383 -22.35 -1.56 9.20
N ARG A 384 -21.37 -0.89 8.58
CA ARG A 384 -20.00 -0.80 9.10
C ARG A 384 -19.97 -0.09 10.45
N GLN A 385 -20.66 1.04 10.59
CA GLN A 385 -20.74 1.79 11.85
C GLN A 385 -21.27 0.93 12.99
N LEU A 386 -22.32 0.14 12.75
CA LEU A 386 -22.87 -0.80 13.73
C LEU A 386 -21.87 -1.89 14.15
N LEU A 387 -21.20 -2.53 13.19
CA LEU A 387 -20.21 -3.56 13.49
C LEU A 387 -19.00 -3.02 14.24
N VAL A 388 -18.61 -1.78 13.96
CA VAL A 388 -17.52 -1.11 14.67
C VAL A 388 -17.92 -0.84 16.13
N ILE A 389 -19.16 -0.40 16.40
CA ILE A 389 -19.66 -0.20 17.78
C ILE A 389 -19.59 -1.52 18.56
N ASP A 390 -20.00 -2.63 17.96
CA ASP A 390 -20.03 -3.94 18.62
C ASP A 390 -18.62 -4.45 18.97
N LYS A 391 -17.63 -4.16 18.13
CA LYS A 391 -16.23 -4.58 18.34
C LYS A 391 -15.51 -3.77 19.43
N GLN A 392 -15.91 -2.53 19.69
CA GLN A 392 -15.25 -1.66 20.66
C GLN A 392 -15.83 -1.85 22.07
N SER A 393 -14.97 -1.96 23.09
CA SER A 393 -15.40 -2.16 24.48
C SER A 393 -15.91 -0.87 25.13
N SER A 394 -15.26 0.28 24.90
CA SER A 394 -15.61 1.56 25.52
C SER A 394 -16.54 2.41 24.65
N PHE A 395 -17.37 3.25 25.28
CA PHE A 395 -18.17 4.27 24.59
C PHE A 395 -17.28 5.23 23.80
N PHE A 396 -16.19 5.71 24.41
CA PHE A 396 -15.25 6.63 23.79
C PHE A 396 -14.71 6.10 22.45
N ASN A 397 -14.17 4.87 22.44
CA ASN A 397 -13.64 4.27 21.20
C ASN A 397 -14.75 4.00 20.19
N SER A 398 -15.94 3.62 20.64
CA SER A 398 -17.11 3.42 19.78
C SER A 398 -17.51 4.73 19.08
N ALA A 399 -17.65 5.83 19.84
CA ALA A 399 -18.02 7.13 19.33
C ALA A 399 -16.98 7.67 18.33
N VAL A 400 -15.70 7.65 18.68
CA VAL A 400 -14.62 8.08 17.77
C VAL A 400 -14.61 7.25 16.49
N SER A 401 -14.71 5.92 16.60
CA SER A 401 -14.67 5.04 15.43
C SER A 401 -15.88 5.22 14.52
N VAL A 402 -17.08 5.43 15.09
CA VAL A 402 -18.30 5.74 14.32
C VAL A 402 -18.15 7.07 13.60
N GLY A 403 -17.70 8.12 14.29
CA GLY A 403 -17.47 9.43 13.68
C GLY A 403 -16.47 9.36 12.51
N LEU A 404 -15.39 8.59 12.66
CA LEU A 404 -14.43 8.37 11.58
C LEU A 404 -15.01 7.57 10.39
N CYS A 405 -15.99 6.69 10.63
CA CYS A 405 -16.66 5.91 9.58
C CYS A 405 -17.83 6.65 8.90
N GLU A 406 -18.29 7.77 9.45
CA GLU A 406 -19.33 8.61 8.87
C GLU A 406 -18.82 9.49 7.72
N ARG A 407 -17.51 9.76 7.68
CA ARG A 407 -16.87 10.65 6.71
C ARG A 407 -16.14 9.85 5.64
N SER A 408 -16.16 10.32 4.38
CA SER A 408 -15.33 9.70 3.33
C SER A 408 -13.84 9.83 3.67
N SER A 409 -13.10 8.75 3.43
CA SER A 409 -11.66 8.67 3.65
C SER A 409 -10.83 9.24 2.49
N CYS A 410 -11.49 9.70 1.41
CA CYS A 410 -10.89 10.17 0.16
C CYS A 410 -10.72 11.69 0.06
N THR A 411 -11.29 12.48 0.97
CA THR A 411 -11.08 13.94 0.97
C THR A 411 -9.81 14.30 1.74
N GLU A 412 -8.94 15.14 1.16
CA GLU A 412 -7.73 15.72 1.78
C GLU A 412 -7.99 16.56 3.05
N HIS A 413 -9.21 16.53 3.58
CA HIS A 413 -9.62 17.31 4.71
C HIS A 413 -9.31 16.57 6.02
N TYR A 414 -8.56 17.27 6.89
CA TYR A 414 -8.41 17.14 8.34
C TYR A 414 -7.23 16.34 8.91
N GLU A 415 -6.15 17.06 9.18
CA GLU A 415 -5.21 16.78 10.28
C GLU A 415 -5.93 16.46 11.61
N ILE A 416 -7.12 17.01 11.86
CA ILE A 416 -7.96 16.74 13.04
C ILE A 416 -8.38 15.26 13.10
N ASP A 417 -8.79 14.66 11.99
CA ASP A 417 -9.14 13.23 11.95
C ASP A 417 -7.89 12.34 12.02
N ARG A 418 -6.74 12.85 11.60
CA ARG A 418 -5.45 12.19 11.84
C ARG A 418 -5.18 12.10 13.34
N SER A 419 -5.33 13.19 14.08
CA SER A 419 -5.17 13.19 15.56
C SER A 419 -6.15 12.25 16.25
N ARG A 420 -7.44 12.22 15.83
CA ARG A 420 -8.43 11.25 16.33
C ARG A 420 -8.01 9.80 16.11
N ARG A 421 -7.53 9.48 14.90
CA ARG A 421 -7.05 8.13 14.54
C ARG A 421 -5.83 7.73 15.36
N GLU A 422 -4.89 8.64 15.59
CA GLU A 422 -3.70 8.40 16.42
C GLU A 422 -4.05 8.15 17.88
N HIS A 423 -5.02 8.89 18.43
CA HIS A 423 -5.50 8.66 19.78
C HIS A 423 -6.24 7.33 19.92
N LEU A 424 -7.14 7.00 18.98
CA LEU A 424 -7.81 5.70 18.91
C LEU A 424 -6.78 4.56 18.82
N ALA A 425 -5.77 4.72 17.97
CA ALA A 425 -4.69 3.75 17.83
C ALA A 425 -3.88 3.59 19.13
N SER A 426 -3.58 4.68 19.83
CA SER A 426 -2.86 4.65 21.10
C SER A 426 -3.63 3.86 22.16
N GLN A 427 -4.92 4.12 22.31
CA GLN A 427 -5.78 3.38 23.25
C GLN A 427 -5.90 1.90 22.86
N GLN A 428 -6.08 1.59 21.58
CA GLN A 428 -6.16 0.22 21.09
C GLN A 428 -4.87 -0.55 21.33
N LEU A 429 -3.71 0.02 21.01
CA LEU A 429 -2.40 -0.61 21.27
C LEU A 429 -2.17 -0.86 22.77
N SER A 430 -2.65 0.04 23.62
CA SER A 430 -2.57 -0.10 25.08
C SER A 430 -3.48 -1.21 25.61
N SER A 431 -4.69 -1.34 25.06
CA SER A 431 -5.64 -2.42 25.39
C SER A 431 -5.25 -3.79 24.83
N HIS A 432 -4.44 -3.83 23.77
CA HIS A 432 -3.97 -5.07 23.14
C HIS A 432 -3.00 -5.86 24.04
N HIS A 433 -2.53 -5.27 25.15
CA HIS A 433 -1.73 -5.93 26.18
C HIS A 433 -2.55 -6.88 27.08
N THR A 434 -3.88 -6.74 27.17
CA THR A 434 -4.71 -7.44 28.18
C THR A 434 -5.61 -8.53 27.62
N HIS A 435 -5.97 -8.51 26.33
CA HIS A 435 -6.89 -9.49 25.74
C HIS A 435 -6.21 -10.48 24.78
N ARG A 436 -6.31 -11.78 25.11
CA ARG A 436 -6.11 -12.89 24.16
C ARG A 436 -7.31 -12.93 23.22
N ASN A 437 -7.07 -12.75 21.92
CA ASN A 437 -8.11 -12.80 20.88
C ASN A 437 -8.96 -14.08 21.01
N ALA A 438 -10.27 -13.92 21.17
CA ALA A 438 -11.23 -15.00 20.96
C ALA A 438 -11.15 -15.44 19.49
N ALA A 439 -11.01 -16.74 19.26
CA ALA A 439 -10.93 -17.30 17.91
C ALA A 439 -12.24 -17.06 17.16
N THR A 440 -12.22 -16.17 16.17
CA THR A 440 -13.35 -15.98 15.25
C THR A 440 -13.54 -17.27 14.47
N SER A 441 -14.61 -17.99 14.74
CA SER A 441 -14.96 -19.24 14.07
C SER A 441 -15.55 -18.88 12.71
N SER A 442 -14.73 -18.87 11.65
CA SER A 442 -15.19 -18.66 10.29
C SER A 442 -15.90 -19.92 9.79
N SER A 443 -17.23 -19.93 9.83
CA SER A 443 -18.02 -20.93 9.12
C SER A 443 -18.02 -20.57 7.64
N THR A 444 -17.42 -21.42 6.80
CA THR A 444 -17.38 -21.23 5.34
C THR A 444 -18.72 -21.68 4.76
N MET A 445 -19.52 -20.73 4.26
CA MET A 445 -20.80 -21.05 3.60
C MET A 445 -20.56 -21.57 2.18
N THR A 446 -21.38 -22.51 1.70
CA THR A 446 -21.21 -23.04 0.34
C THR A 446 -21.75 -22.07 -0.72
N ALA A 447 -21.27 -22.18 -1.96
CA ALA A 447 -21.71 -21.32 -3.05
C ALA A 447 -23.22 -21.45 -3.39
N ALA A 448 -23.84 -22.59 -3.06
CA ALA A 448 -25.28 -22.78 -3.20
C ALA A 448 -26.06 -21.98 -2.14
N ASP A 449 -25.55 -21.95 -0.91
CA ASP A 449 -26.15 -21.19 0.19
C ASP A 449 -26.08 -19.68 -0.10
N LEU A 450 -24.95 -19.19 -0.61
CA LEU A 450 -24.76 -17.77 -0.95
C LEU A 450 -25.69 -17.28 -2.07
N ASN A 451 -25.98 -18.13 -3.05
CA ASN A 451 -26.92 -17.77 -4.13
C ASN A 451 -28.38 -17.71 -3.64
N SER A 452 -28.69 -18.42 -2.55
CA SER A 452 -30.02 -18.43 -1.95
C SER A 452 -30.34 -17.18 -1.12
N LEU A 453 -29.33 -16.46 -0.63
CA LEU A 453 -29.44 -15.28 0.24
C LEU A 453 -29.97 -14.05 -0.49
N SER A 454 -30.59 -13.13 0.25
CA SER A 454 -31.06 -11.85 -0.28
C SER A 454 -29.89 -10.89 -0.57
N LEU A 455 -30.10 -9.86 -1.42
CA LEU A 455 -29.05 -8.86 -1.67
C LEU A 455 -28.66 -8.13 -0.37
N ARG A 456 -29.64 -7.83 0.49
CA ARG A 456 -29.40 -7.21 1.80
C ARG A 456 -28.45 -8.05 2.65
N ASP A 457 -28.72 -9.34 2.77
CA ASP A 457 -27.91 -10.23 3.61
C ASP A 457 -26.51 -10.42 3.03
N LEU A 458 -26.39 -10.49 1.70
CA LEU A 458 -25.09 -10.52 1.02
C LEU A 458 -24.27 -9.26 1.29
N LEU A 459 -24.88 -8.06 1.24
CA LEU A 459 -24.20 -6.82 1.59
C LEU A 459 -23.75 -6.81 3.06
N THR A 460 -24.61 -7.26 3.97
CA THR A 460 -24.25 -7.41 5.39
C THR A 460 -23.08 -8.37 5.59
N LEU A 461 -23.05 -9.50 4.88
CA LEU A 461 -21.95 -10.47 4.92
C LEU A 461 -20.64 -9.89 4.37
N VAL A 462 -20.71 -9.16 3.24
CA VAL A 462 -19.51 -8.51 2.66
C VAL A 462 -18.93 -7.48 3.63
N VAL A 463 -19.76 -6.58 4.17
CA VAL A 463 -19.29 -5.57 5.14
C VAL A 463 -18.71 -6.24 6.37
N ARG A 464 -19.33 -7.33 6.87
CA ARG A 464 -18.80 -8.11 7.99
C ARG A 464 -17.43 -8.72 7.65
N GLN A 465 -17.28 -9.33 6.48
CA GLN A 465 -16.04 -9.97 6.06
C GLN A 465 -14.89 -8.97 5.89
N VAL A 466 -15.16 -7.81 5.27
CA VAL A 466 -14.18 -6.72 5.14
C VAL A 466 -13.76 -6.22 6.52
N GLN A 467 -14.72 -6.05 7.45
CA GLN A 467 -14.42 -5.60 8.81
C GLN A 467 -13.67 -6.67 9.63
N GLU A 468 -13.88 -7.95 9.36
CA GLU A 468 -13.10 -9.07 9.93
C GLU A 468 -11.66 -9.04 9.41
N ARG A 469 -11.46 -8.87 8.09
CA ARG A 469 -10.12 -8.70 7.50
C ARG A 469 -9.39 -7.50 8.08
N HIS A 470 -10.05 -6.34 8.15
CA HIS A 470 -9.46 -5.12 8.74
C HIS A 470 -9.03 -5.35 10.20
N SER A 471 -9.85 -6.06 10.99
CA SER A 471 -9.47 -6.41 12.37
C SER A 471 -8.32 -7.41 12.45
N ALA A 472 -8.23 -8.36 11.52
CA ALA A 472 -7.11 -9.30 11.44
C ALA A 472 -5.79 -8.57 11.10
N GLU A 473 -5.84 -7.63 10.15
CA GLU A 473 -4.70 -6.76 9.80
C GLU A 473 -4.28 -5.86 10.96
N GLN A 474 -5.22 -5.22 11.65
CA GLN A 474 -4.94 -4.40 12.84
C GLN A 474 -4.26 -5.24 13.93
N SER A 475 -4.74 -6.45 14.17
CA SER A 475 -4.14 -7.35 15.15
C SER A 475 -2.74 -7.81 14.72
N LEU A 476 -2.52 -8.10 13.43
CA LEU A 476 -1.20 -8.44 12.91
C LEU A 476 -0.23 -7.24 13.02
N MET A 477 -0.64 -6.04 12.60
CA MET A 477 0.17 -4.82 12.72
C MET A 477 0.52 -4.54 14.18
N GLY A 478 -0.46 -4.66 15.10
CA GLY A 478 -0.22 -4.56 16.54
C GLY A 478 0.85 -5.54 17.03
N LYS A 479 0.78 -6.81 16.60
CA LYS A 479 1.83 -7.82 16.88
C LYS A 479 3.18 -7.42 16.29
N LEU A 480 3.23 -6.97 15.02
CA LEU A 480 4.47 -6.57 14.35
C LEU A 480 5.14 -5.37 15.03
N LEU A 481 4.38 -4.40 15.53
CA LEU A 481 4.91 -3.23 16.22
C LEU A 481 5.52 -3.58 17.59
N HIS A 482 4.92 -4.54 18.31
CA HIS A 482 5.28 -4.90 19.69
C HIS A 482 6.22 -6.11 19.83
N ASN A 483 6.36 -6.96 18.80
CA ASN A 483 7.14 -8.19 18.90
C ASN A 483 8.62 -7.92 19.22
N ARG A 484 9.23 -8.74 20.09
CA ARG A 484 10.65 -8.67 20.45
C ARG A 484 11.56 -8.92 19.25
N SER A 485 11.15 -9.77 18.30
CA SER A 485 11.87 -9.98 17.03
C SER A 485 11.83 -8.76 16.12
N ALA A 486 10.78 -7.93 16.20
CA ALA A 486 10.72 -6.68 15.44
C ALA A 486 11.71 -5.65 15.99
N LYS A 487 12.03 -5.68 17.29
CA LYS A 487 13.05 -4.79 17.87
C LYS A 487 14.45 -5.05 17.32
N SER A 488 14.83 -6.31 17.11
CA SER A 488 16.14 -6.65 16.53
C SER A 488 16.24 -6.24 15.04
N VAL A 489 15.15 -6.41 14.27
CA VAL A 489 15.07 -5.96 12.87
C VAL A 489 15.10 -4.42 12.77
N LYS A 490 14.32 -3.72 13.62
CA LYS A 490 14.34 -2.25 13.74
C LYS A 490 15.74 -1.72 14.09
N SER A 491 16.48 -2.38 14.98
CA SER A 491 17.86 -1.97 15.30
C SER A 491 18.87 -2.24 14.18
N ALA A 492 18.68 -3.31 13.39
CA ALA A 492 19.59 -3.65 12.29
C ALA A 492 19.45 -2.70 11.09
N GLN A 493 18.27 -2.09 10.91
CA GLN A 493 17.97 -1.21 9.77
C GLN A 493 18.24 0.29 10.03
N LYS A 494 18.49 0.69 11.28
CA LYS A 494 18.89 2.07 11.67
C LYS A 494 20.15 2.61 10.98
N VAL A 495 20.91 1.75 10.29
CA VAL A 495 22.22 2.07 9.69
C VAL A 495 22.13 2.32 8.18
N LEU A 496 20.93 2.21 7.57
CA LEU A 496 20.80 2.36 6.11
C LEU A 496 20.68 3.83 5.70
N ALA A 497 21.44 4.22 4.67
CA ALA A 497 21.27 5.51 4.00
C ALA A 497 19.89 5.59 3.34
N LYS A 498 19.37 6.81 3.10
CA LYS A 498 18.02 7.00 2.51
C LYS A 498 17.86 6.28 1.17
N GLU A 499 18.89 6.25 0.34
CA GLU A 499 18.88 5.59 -0.96
C GLU A 499 18.86 4.05 -0.82
N ASP A 500 19.66 3.49 0.09
CA ASP A 500 19.68 2.05 0.38
C ASP A 500 18.35 1.57 1.00
N ALA A 501 17.71 2.42 1.81
CA ALA A 501 16.40 2.15 2.40
C ALA A 501 15.30 2.05 1.32
N VAL A 502 15.30 2.96 0.35
CA VAL A 502 14.36 2.92 -0.79
C VAL A 502 14.61 1.70 -1.67
N GLN A 503 15.88 1.38 -1.96
CA GLN A 503 16.22 0.17 -2.72
C GLN A 503 15.77 -1.10 -2.00
N GLN A 504 15.98 -1.20 -0.69
CA GLN A 504 15.51 -2.36 0.09
C GLN A 504 13.98 -2.46 0.16
N LEU A 505 13.27 -1.34 0.33
CA LEU A 505 11.80 -1.34 0.25
C LEU A 505 11.30 -1.80 -1.11
N THR A 506 11.99 -1.40 -2.18
CA THR A 506 11.67 -1.82 -3.56
C THR A 506 11.90 -3.32 -3.76
N ILE A 507 13.00 -3.87 -3.21
CA ILE A 507 13.28 -5.32 -3.23
C ILE A 507 12.18 -6.09 -2.48
N LEU A 508 11.80 -5.62 -1.29
CA LEU A 508 10.76 -6.25 -0.47
C LEU A 508 9.38 -6.15 -1.14
N ALA A 509 9.07 -5.04 -1.81
CA ALA A 509 7.86 -4.88 -2.61
C ALA A 509 7.82 -5.89 -3.77
N GLY A 510 8.95 -6.12 -4.45
CA GLY A 510 9.09 -7.15 -5.47
C GLY A 510 8.86 -8.57 -4.92
N GLN A 511 9.46 -8.89 -3.78
CA GLN A 511 9.24 -10.19 -3.09
C GLN A 511 7.80 -10.39 -2.62
N ARG A 512 7.14 -9.30 -2.19
CA ARG A 512 5.71 -9.31 -1.86
C ARG A 512 4.86 -9.56 -3.10
N SER A 513 5.18 -8.93 -4.22
CA SER A 513 4.47 -9.10 -5.50
C SER A 513 4.58 -10.55 -6.02
N THR A 514 5.77 -11.15 -5.95
CA THR A 514 5.95 -12.57 -6.34
C THR A 514 5.16 -13.51 -5.44
N TRP A 515 5.10 -13.25 -4.13
CA TRP A 515 4.24 -14.01 -3.22
C TRP A 515 2.75 -13.80 -3.53
N SER A 516 2.34 -12.57 -3.81
CA SER A 516 0.93 -12.23 -4.10
C SER A 516 0.42 -12.90 -5.38
N ASN A 517 1.29 -13.07 -6.37
CA ASN A 517 0.95 -13.74 -7.62
C ASN A 517 1.09 -15.28 -7.55
N ALA A 518 1.54 -15.84 -6.43
CA ALA A 518 1.63 -17.28 -6.24
C ALA A 518 0.25 -17.93 -6.03
N ASN A 519 0.14 -19.24 -6.29
CA ASN A 519 -1.09 -20.00 -6.03
C ASN A 519 -1.46 -19.97 -4.54
N ASP A 520 -2.76 -20.08 -4.23
CA ASP A 520 -3.27 -20.01 -2.85
C ASP A 520 -2.68 -21.09 -1.91
N GLU A 521 -2.36 -22.26 -2.43
CA GLU A 521 -1.66 -23.32 -1.68
C GLU A 521 -0.23 -22.91 -1.30
N HIS A 522 0.48 -22.21 -2.21
CA HIS A 522 1.82 -21.68 -1.95
C HIS A 522 1.79 -20.55 -0.92
N LYS A 523 0.77 -19.68 -0.98
CA LYS A 523 0.57 -18.61 0.01
C LYS A 523 0.35 -19.16 1.42
N ALA A 524 -0.40 -20.25 1.54
CA ALA A 524 -0.61 -20.92 2.83
C ALA A 524 0.67 -21.52 3.42
N LEU A 525 1.50 -22.16 2.59
CA LEU A 525 2.77 -22.77 3.02
C LEU A 525 3.84 -21.73 3.37
N GLN A 526 3.88 -20.59 2.66
CA GLN A 526 4.88 -19.53 2.86
C GLN A 526 4.38 -18.35 3.70
N LYS A 527 3.37 -18.57 4.55
CA LYS A 527 2.81 -17.53 5.43
C LYS A 527 3.87 -16.87 6.32
N GLU A 528 4.81 -17.64 6.85
CA GLU A 528 5.89 -17.10 7.69
C GLU A 528 6.83 -16.19 6.90
N GLU A 529 7.10 -16.50 5.64
CA GLU A 529 7.98 -15.68 4.80
C GLU A 529 7.31 -14.35 4.46
N HIS A 530 6.01 -14.36 4.18
CA HIS A 530 5.23 -13.15 4.02
C HIS A 530 5.31 -12.23 5.26
N ILE A 531 5.16 -12.80 6.46
CA ILE A 531 5.28 -12.05 7.71
C ILE A 531 6.71 -11.49 7.88
N ARG A 532 7.76 -12.23 7.49
CA ARG A 532 9.15 -11.73 7.53
C ARG A 532 9.38 -10.57 6.55
N ILE A 533 8.82 -10.62 5.35
CA ILE A 533 8.87 -9.52 4.37
C ILE A 533 8.25 -8.26 4.98
N LEU A 534 7.06 -8.37 5.58
CA LEU A 534 6.38 -7.27 6.27
C LEU A 534 7.19 -6.75 7.48
N GLN A 535 7.82 -7.63 8.26
CA GLN A 535 8.68 -7.23 9.40
C GLN A 535 9.88 -6.39 8.95
N LYS A 536 10.54 -6.77 7.85
CA LYS A 536 11.65 -6.02 7.27
C LYS A 536 11.20 -4.68 6.70
N GLY A 537 10.05 -4.64 6.02
CA GLY A 537 9.48 -3.37 5.52
C GLY A 537 9.13 -2.41 6.66
N LEU A 538 8.52 -2.95 7.73
CA LEU A 538 8.15 -2.17 8.91
C LEU A 538 9.36 -1.54 9.60
N GLY A 539 10.49 -2.23 9.71
CA GLY A 539 11.67 -1.64 10.36
C GLY A 539 12.28 -0.47 9.57
N ILE A 540 12.23 -0.51 8.23
CA ILE A 540 12.67 0.61 7.37
C ILE A 540 11.68 1.78 7.47
N TYR A 541 10.37 1.50 7.34
CA TYR A 541 9.32 2.52 7.44
C TYR A 541 9.34 3.21 8.82
N TYR A 542 9.56 2.43 9.88
CA TYR A 542 9.67 2.95 11.25
C TYR A 542 10.84 3.91 11.43
N ASP A 543 11.99 3.64 10.80
CA ASP A 543 13.16 4.54 10.84
C ASP A 543 12.94 5.83 10.03
N ALA A 544 12.20 5.74 8.92
CA ALA A 544 11.80 6.91 8.13
C ALA A 544 10.87 7.84 8.93
N GLU A 545 9.84 7.29 9.59
CA GLU A 545 8.92 8.05 10.46
C GLU A 545 9.57 8.56 11.75
N ALA A 546 10.63 7.88 12.23
CA ALA A 546 11.39 8.31 13.40
C ALA A 546 12.27 9.54 13.15
N LYS A 547 12.58 9.87 11.89
CA LYS A 547 13.42 11.02 11.49
C LYS A 547 12.50 12.20 11.12
N PRO A 548 12.19 13.14 12.04
CA PRO A 548 11.37 14.29 11.69
C PRO A 548 12.12 15.19 10.70
N VAL A 549 11.49 15.51 9.57
CA VAL A 549 12.12 16.28 8.48
C VAL A 549 12.37 17.75 8.85
N PHE A 550 11.81 18.30 9.94
CA PHE A 550 11.91 19.75 10.21
C PHE A 550 11.93 20.24 11.67
N SER A 551 12.28 19.44 12.69
CA SER A 551 12.48 20.00 14.05
C SER A 551 13.46 19.19 14.92
N PRO A 552 14.61 19.76 15.31
CA PRO A 552 15.59 19.08 16.16
C PRO A 552 15.18 18.92 17.64
N ASN A 553 14.01 19.43 18.06
CA ASN A 553 13.57 19.42 19.46
C ASN A 553 12.35 18.53 19.78
N ASN A 554 11.82 17.75 18.83
CA ASN A 554 10.68 16.85 19.08
C ASN A 554 10.95 15.44 18.52
N GLU A 555 11.81 14.68 19.20
CA GLU A 555 11.88 13.24 18.96
C GLU A 555 10.55 12.60 19.39
N LYS A 556 9.79 12.05 18.44
CA LYS A 556 8.57 11.30 18.74
C LYS A 556 8.93 10.08 19.58
N THR A 557 8.23 9.86 20.69
CA THR A 557 8.41 8.67 21.51
C THR A 557 8.02 7.42 20.70
N GLY A 558 8.65 6.26 20.94
CA GLY A 558 8.31 5.02 20.21
C GLY A 558 6.82 4.63 20.26
N SER A 559 6.11 5.01 21.32
CA SER A 559 4.65 4.85 21.42
C SER A 559 3.87 5.76 20.45
N GLN A 560 4.34 6.99 20.24
CA GLN A 560 3.74 7.93 19.28
C GLN A 560 3.97 7.46 17.85
N ILE A 561 5.15 6.93 17.53
CA ILE A 561 5.45 6.36 16.21
C ILE A 561 4.55 5.12 15.94
N ASN A 562 4.42 4.22 16.92
CA ASN A 562 3.52 3.07 16.79
C ASN A 562 2.05 3.50 16.55
N SER A 563 1.60 4.55 17.26
CA SER A 563 0.24 5.09 17.12
C SER A 563 0.02 5.73 15.75
N ALA A 564 1.03 6.45 15.23
CA ALA A 564 1.00 7.03 13.88
C ALA A 564 0.93 5.97 12.77
N ILE A 565 1.70 4.89 12.87
CA ILE A 565 1.67 3.78 11.89
C ILE A 565 0.28 3.10 11.89
N MET A 566 -0.28 2.83 13.07
CA MET A 566 -1.63 2.27 13.20
C MET A 566 -2.71 3.23 12.68
N ALA A 567 -2.55 4.54 12.89
CA ALA A 567 -3.46 5.54 12.33
C ALA A 567 -3.43 5.57 10.79
N SER A 568 -2.24 5.40 10.18
CA SER A 568 -2.12 5.23 8.73
C SER A 568 -2.84 3.97 8.25
N LEU A 569 -2.82 2.89 9.03
CA LEU A 569 -3.59 1.66 8.74
C LEU A 569 -5.09 1.91 8.75
N HIS A 570 -5.61 2.58 9.78
CA HIS A 570 -7.03 2.94 9.84
C HIS A 570 -7.45 3.82 8.67
N GLN A 571 -6.61 4.76 8.25
CA GLN A 571 -6.89 5.61 7.10
C GLN A 571 -6.94 4.80 5.79
N LYS A 572 -5.97 3.93 5.54
CA LYS A 572 -5.95 3.11 4.32
C LYS A 572 -7.13 2.12 4.26
N GLN A 573 -7.49 1.51 5.39
CA GLN A 573 -8.69 0.68 5.52
C GLN A 573 -9.99 1.46 5.31
N GLY A 574 -10.01 2.75 5.67
CA GLY A 574 -11.09 3.67 5.33
C GLY A 574 -11.23 3.84 3.82
N GLN A 575 -10.13 4.19 3.14
CA GLN A 575 -10.09 4.39 1.69
C GLN A 575 -10.46 3.13 0.91
N GLU A 576 -9.93 1.97 1.30
CA GLU A 576 -10.24 0.70 0.67
C GLU A 576 -11.73 0.34 0.81
N PHE A 577 -12.33 0.62 1.97
CA PHE A 577 -13.77 0.38 2.15
C PHE A 577 -14.63 1.25 1.24
N ASP A 578 -14.27 2.53 1.09
CA ASP A 578 -14.96 3.44 0.17
C ASP A 578 -14.85 2.93 -1.28
N GLN A 579 -13.67 2.45 -1.70
CA GLN A 579 -13.46 1.82 -3.01
C GLN A 579 -14.32 0.56 -3.22
N ILE A 580 -14.36 -0.34 -2.22
CA ILE A 580 -15.17 -1.56 -2.27
C ILE A 580 -16.67 -1.22 -2.33
N ILE A 581 -17.12 -0.22 -1.58
CA ILE A 581 -18.52 0.22 -1.63
C ILE A 581 -18.87 0.79 -3.00
N ASP A 582 -17.99 1.60 -3.60
CA ASP A 582 -18.21 2.15 -4.94
C ASP A 582 -18.27 1.06 -6.02
N GLU A 583 -17.47 -0.01 -5.87
CA GLU A 583 -17.55 -1.21 -6.70
C GLU A 583 -18.89 -1.92 -6.51
N ILE A 584 -19.28 -2.20 -5.26
CA ILE A 584 -20.56 -2.87 -4.92
C ILE A 584 -21.78 -2.06 -5.39
N ALA A 585 -21.71 -0.73 -5.32
CA ALA A 585 -22.81 0.16 -5.68
C ALA A 585 -23.17 0.05 -7.17
N LYS A 586 -22.16 -0.16 -8.04
CA LYS A 586 -22.31 -0.25 -9.49
C LYS A 586 -22.71 -1.65 -9.97
N GLU A 587 -22.46 -2.67 -9.15
CA GLU A 587 -22.46 -4.06 -9.60
C GLU A 587 -23.72 -4.86 -9.19
N GLN A 588 -23.91 -6.01 -9.86
CA GLN A 588 -25.03 -6.92 -9.66
C GLN A 588 -24.71 -8.01 -8.61
N LYS A 589 -25.74 -8.70 -8.10
CA LYS A 589 -25.65 -9.72 -7.04
C LYS A 589 -24.55 -10.78 -7.26
N THR A 590 -24.37 -11.24 -8.48
CA THR A 590 -23.34 -12.25 -8.84
C THR A 590 -21.91 -11.75 -8.57
N LYS A 591 -21.64 -10.49 -8.88
CA LYS A 591 -20.34 -9.86 -8.62
C LYS A 591 -20.14 -9.52 -7.12
N VAL A 592 -21.21 -9.22 -6.39
CA VAL A 592 -21.13 -9.09 -4.92
C VAL A 592 -20.68 -10.40 -4.27
N ILE A 593 -21.12 -11.55 -4.79
CA ILE A 593 -20.65 -12.87 -4.34
C ILE A 593 -19.17 -13.10 -4.69
N THR A 594 -18.71 -12.64 -5.86
CA THR A 594 -17.27 -12.75 -6.19
C THR A 594 -16.41 -11.88 -5.29
N ILE A 595 -16.88 -10.67 -4.95
CA ILE A 595 -16.22 -9.78 -3.97
C ILE A 595 -16.19 -10.47 -2.60
N LEU A 596 -17.32 -11.02 -2.12
CA LEU A 596 -17.36 -11.75 -0.84
C LEU A 596 -16.31 -12.87 -0.79
N LYS A 597 -16.26 -13.71 -1.82
CA LYS A 597 -15.28 -14.81 -1.90
C LYS A 597 -13.85 -14.30 -1.93
N ARG A 598 -13.57 -13.21 -2.66
CA ARG A 598 -12.24 -12.57 -2.67
C ARG A 598 -11.81 -12.15 -1.27
N GLU A 599 -12.72 -11.52 -0.52
CA GLU A 599 -12.44 -11.04 0.84
C GLU A 599 -12.34 -12.20 1.86
N GLU A 600 -13.11 -13.27 1.69
CA GLU A 600 -12.97 -14.52 2.48
C GLU A 600 -11.60 -15.16 2.28
N LEU A 601 -11.12 -15.28 1.03
CA LEU A 601 -9.79 -15.81 0.72
C LEU A 601 -8.70 -14.90 1.29
N ALA A 602 -8.83 -13.58 1.13
CA ALA A 602 -7.88 -12.61 1.68
C ALA A 602 -7.77 -12.70 3.21
N THR A 603 -8.88 -12.99 3.89
CA THR A 603 -8.90 -13.21 5.35
C THR A 603 -8.25 -14.55 5.71
N LYS A 604 -8.61 -15.63 5.00
CA LYS A 604 -8.10 -16.99 5.26
C LYS A 604 -6.59 -17.10 5.07
N TYR A 605 -6.06 -16.49 4.02
CA TYR A 605 -4.64 -16.56 3.66
C TYR A 605 -3.83 -15.35 4.15
N GLU A 606 -4.44 -14.45 4.93
CA GLU A 606 -3.80 -13.25 5.49
C GLU A 606 -3.00 -12.47 4.43
N TYR A 607 -3.68 -12.02 3.37
CA TYR A 607 -3.03 -11.27 2.30
C TYR A 607 -2.45 -9.94 2.82
N CYS A 608 -3.11 -9.28 3.78
CA CYS A 608 -2.61 -8.07 4.47
C CYS A 608 -2.19 -6.93 3.52
N ASP A 609 -2.97 -6.70 2.46
CA ASP A 609 -2.61 -5.74 1.41
C ASP A 609 -2.58 -4.29 1.92
N ASN A 610 -3.41 -3.93 2.89
CA ASN A 610 -3.34 -2.60 3.52
C ASN A 610 -2.05 -2.37 4.31
N ILE A 611 -1.55 -3.41 4.99
CA ILE A 611 -0.26 -3.34 5.68
C ILE A 611 0.86 -3.15 4.65
N ALA A 612 0.86 -3.96 3.59
CA ALA A 612 1.84 -3.86 2.52
C ALA A 612 1.82 -2.48 1.83
N ALA A 613 0.64 -1.93 1.57
CA ALA A 613 0.46 -0.61 0.96
C ALA A 613 1.05 0.52 1.81
N ILE A 614 1.03 0.41 3.14
CA ILE A 614 1.63 1.42 4.03
C ILE A 614 3.15 1.25 4.06
N LEU A 615 3.63 0.02 4.17
CA LEU A 615 5.04 -0.27 4.34
C LEU A 615 5.87 -0.03 3.08
N PHE A 616 5.32 -0.40 1.92
CA PHE A 616 6.01 -0.36 0.64
C PHE A 616 5.50 0.77 -0.27
N GLY A 617 4.45 1.48 0.14
CA GLY A 617 3.71 2.42 -0.69
C GLY A 617 2.63 1.72 -1.53
N SER A 618 1.44 2.33 -1.64
CA SER A 618 0.49 1.97 -2.67
C SER A 618 0.96 2.60 -3.98
N VAL A 619 1.79 1.89 -4.73
CA VAL A 619 1.81 2.17 -6.16
C VAL A 619 0.51 1.59 -6.69
N GLU A 620 -0.48 2.46 -6.89
CA GLU A 620 -1.59 2.14 -7.78
C GLU A 620 -0.99 2.02 -9.18
N CYS A 621 -0.34 0.89 -9.44
CA CYS A 621 0.16 0.56 -10.76
C CYS A 621 -1.04 0.46 -11.68
N SER A 622 -1.09 1.32 -12.69
CA SER A 622 -2.01 1.14 -13.80
C SER A 622 -1.80 -0.25 -14.42
N ASP A 623 -2.78 -0.76 -15.17
CA ASP A 623 -2.62 -2.02 -15.88
C ASP A 623 -1.41 -1.98 -16.85
N LEU A 624 -1.06 -0.79 -17.35
CA LEU A 624 0.11 -0.54 -18.18
C LEU A 624 1.42 -0.64 -17.38
N ASP A 625 1.46 -0.10 -16.16
CA ASP A 625 2.63 -0.22 -15.27
C ASP A 625 2.88 -1.68 -14.88
N ARG A 626 1.81 -2.45 -14.62
CA ARG A 626 1.91 -3.89 -14.36
C ARG A 626 2.48 -4.63 -15.57
N LEU A 627 1.98 -4.31 -16.76
CA LEU A 627 2.46 -4.90 -18.01
C LEU A 627 3.94 -4.55 -18.26
N TYR A 628 4.35 -3.30 -17.97
CA TYR A 628 5.74 -2.90 -18.06
C TYR A 628 6.64 -3.68 -17.10
N VAL A 629 6.26 -3.75 -15.81
CA VAL A 629 6.98 -4.51 -14.78
C VAL A 629 7.13 -5.98 -15.16
N GLU A 630 6.08 -6.59 -15.72
CA GLU A 630 6.12 -7.98 -16.18
C GLU A 630 7.14 -8.17 -17.31
N ASN A 631 7.14 -7.28 -18.32
CA ASN A 631 8.10 -7.34 -19.42
C ASN A 631 9.53 -7.03 -18.97
N LEU A 632 9.70 -6.18 -17.95
CA LEU A 632 11.01 -5.89 -17.35
C LEU A 632 11.56 -7.13 -16.66
N ALA A 633 10.70 -7.84 -15.93
CA ALA A 633 11.06 -9.12 -15.33
C ALA A 633 11.45 -10.16 -16.39
N LYS A 634 10.76 -10.19 -17.55
CA LYS A 634 11.10 -11.07 -18.68
C LYS A 634 12.49 -10.75 -19.25
N LYS A 635 12.81 -9.48 -19.55
CA LYS A 635 14.14 -9.03 -19.99
C LYS A 635 15.26 -9.54 -19.08
N TYR A 636 15.15 -9.26 -17.79
CA TYR A 636 16.18 -9.63 -16.83
C TYR A 636 16.22 -11.14 -16.55
N SER A 637 15.09 -11.84 -16.70
CA SER A 637 15.04 -13.30 -16.67
C SER A 637 15.79 -13.90 -17.87
N ALA A 638 15.59 -13.36 -19.07
CA ALA A 638 16.32 -13.77 -20.28
C ALA A 638 17.83 -13.53 -20.13
N LEU A 639 18.25 -12.38 -19.59
CA LEU A 639 19.66 -12.10 -19.30
C LEU A 639 20.24 -13.11 -18.29
N ARG A 640 19.54 -13.38 -17.18
CA ARG A 640 19.96 -14.40 -16.20
C ARG A 640 20.08 -15.79 -16.85
N HIS A 641 19.16 -16.15 -17.75
CA HIS A 641 19.23 -17.40 -18.49
C HIS A 641 20.50 -17.47 -19.37
N LYS A 642 20.87 -16.37 -20.05
CA LYS A 642 22.14 -16.28 -20.80
C LYS A 642 23.36 -16.37 -19.89
N VAL A 643 23.32 -15.84 -18.66
CA VAL A 643 24.40 -16.03 -17.68
C VAL A 643 24.59 -17.50 -17.34
N VAL A 644 23.49 -18.23 -17.12
CA VAL A 644 23.54 -19.69 -16.86
C VAL A 644 24.10 -20.44 -18.05
N GLN A 645 23.62 -20.13 -19.26
CA GLN A 645 24.11 -20.75 -20.50
C GLN A 645 25.61 -20.50 -20.71
N TYR A 646 26.09 -19.28 -20.44
CA TYR A 646 27.51 -18.92 -20.56
C TYR A 646 28.38 -19.63 -19.51
N ASN A 647 27.90 -19.75 -18.28
CA ASN A 647 28.61 -20.50 -17.24
C ASN A 647 28.77 -21.97 -17.61
N LEU A 648 27.68 -22.57 -18.13
CA LEU A 648 27.67 -23.96 -18.58
C LEU A 648 28.59 -24.19 -19.77
N SER A 649 28.56 -23.30 -20.77
CA SER A 649 29.45 -23.42 -21.93
C SER A 649 30.92 -23.33 -21.52
N LYS A 650 31.28 -22.49 -20.54
CA LYS A 650 32.63 -22.42 -19.99
C LYS A 650 33.01 -23.63 -19.15
N LYS A 651 32.11 -24.18 -18.34
CA LYS A 651 32.36 -25.38 -17.52
C LYS A 651 32.57 -26.63 -18.37
N PHE A 652 31.82 -26.78 -19.45
CA PHE A 652 31.89 -27.94 -20.34
C PHE A 652 32.84 -27.75 -21.54
N GLY A 653 33.30 -26.53 -21.83
CA GLY A 653 34.21 -26.23 -22.93
C GLY A 653 33.66 -26.70 -24.28
N ASP A 654 34.52 -27.27 -25.12
CA ASP A 654 34.16 -27.75 -26.47
C ASP A 654 33.11 -28.88 -26.44
N SER A 655 33.02 -29.63 -25.33
CA SER A 655 32.00 -30.68 -25.17
C SER A 655 30.58 -30.13 -25.02
N TRP A 656 30.43 -28.84 -24.67
CA TRP A 656 29.12 -28.16 -24.66
C TRP A 656 28.51 -28.12 -26.06
N TYR A 657 29.36 -27.89 -27.06
CA TYR A 657 28.99 -27.73 -28.45
C TYR A 657 28.69 -29.06 -29.16
N SER A 658 29.10 -30.18 -28.58
CA SER A 658 28.83 -31.51 -29.14
C SER A 658 27.55 -32.15 -28.57
N ARG A 659 26.84 -31.47 -27.65
CA ARG A 659 25.64 -31.98 -26.98
C ARG A 659 24.36 -31.62 -27.72
N SER A 660 23.35 -32.48 -27.59
CA SER A 660 22.01 -32.24 -28.12
C SER A 660 21.36 -31.00 -27.48
N ASP A 661 20.46 -30.34 -28.22
CA ASP A 661 19.73 -29.16 -27.74
C ASP A 661 18.88 -29.48 -26.51
N GLU A 662 18.25 -30.66 -26.48
CA GLU A 662 17.47 -31.13 -25.34
C GLU A 662 18.33 -31.29 -24.07
N ASP A 663 19.53 -31.87 -24.20
CA ASP A 663 20.42 -32.05 -23.04
C ASP A 663 20.97 -30.72 -22.54
N ARG A 664 21.29 -29.78 -23.45
CA ARG A 664 21.69 -28.42 -23.08
C ARG A 664 20.57 -27.72 -22.31
N GLN A 665 19.33 -27.79 -22.81
CA GLN A 665 18.16 -27.22 -22.15
C GLN A 665 17.90 -27.85 -20.76
N ARG A 666 18.04 -29.17 -20.61
CA ARG A 666 17.89 -29.83 -19.29
C ARG A 666 18.92 -29.35 -18.26
N HIS A 667 20.18 -29.18 -18.65
CA HIS A 667 21.23 -28.68 -17.73
C HIS A 667 21.00 -27.22 -17.35
N VAL A 668 20.58 -26.39 -18.32
CA VAL A 668 20.21 -24.99 -18.05
C VAL A 668 19.01 -24.93 -17.12
N ALA A 669 17.95 -25.68 -17.39
CA ALA A 669 16.75 -25.71 -16.56
C ALA A 669 17.04 -26.16 -15.11
N LYS A 670 17.89 -27.18 -14.93
CA LYS A 670 18.30 -27.64 -13.60
C LYS A 670 19.03 -26.55 -12.80
N LEU A 671 20.06 -25.94 -13.39
CA LEU A 671 20.81 -24.87 -12.72
C LEU A 671 19.96 -23.62 -12.50
N PHE A 672 19.06 -23.30 -13.43
CA PHE A 672 18.14 -22.18 -13.28
C PHE A 672 17.13 -22.42 -12.15
N SER A 673 16.64 -23.65 -11.96
CA SER A 673 15.79 -24.02 -10.83
C SER A 673 16.51 -23.85 -9.50
N GLU A 674 17.76 -24.34 -9.40
CA GLU A 674 18.60 -24.16 -8.19
C GLU A 674 18.85 -22.67 -7.90
N LEU A 675 19.11 -21.85 -8.94
CA LEU A 675 19.30 -20.40 -8.77
C LEU A 675 18.01 -19.69 -8.41
N LYS A 676 16.87 -20.14 -8.93
CA LYS A 676 15.55 -19.59 -8.58
C LYS A 676 15.24 -19.85 -7.10
N GLU A 677 15.53 -21.03 -6.58
CA GLU A 677 15.40 -21.32 -5.14
C GLU A 677 16.28 -20.41 -4.28
N LEU A 678 17.52 -20.11 -4.73
CA LEU A 678 18.42 -19.19 -4.03
C LEU A 678 17.96 -17.72 -4.14
N GLN A 679 17.34 -17.35 -5.27
CA GLN A 679 16.75 -16.04 -5.50
C GLN A 679 15.52 -15.82 -4.61
N ASP A 680 14.65 -16.83 -4.49
CA ASP A 680 13.48 -16.82 -3.61
C ASP A 680 13.91 -16.69 -2.13
N GLN A 681 15.09 -17.21 -1.78
CA GLN A 681 15.72 -17.02 -0.47
C GLN A 681 16.46 -15.67 -0.31
N GLY A 682 16.55 -14.86 -1.35
CA GLY A 682 17.24 -13.56 -1.36
C GLY A 682 18.76 -13.62 -1.24
N LYS A 683 19.39 -14.78 -1.44
CA LYS A 683 20.83 -15.00 -1.23
C LYS A 683 21.64 -14.73 -2.51
N VAL A 684 21.68 -13.47 -2.95
CA VAL A 684 22.37 -13.06 -4.20
C VAL A 684 23.86 -13.44 -4.19
N ALA A 685 24.56 -13.23 -3.08
CA ALA A 685 25.97 -13.60 -2.94
C ALA A 685 26.21 -15.12 -3.08
N SER A 686 25.25 -15.94 -2.65
CA SER A 686 25.32 -17.40 -2.82
C SER A 686 25.06 -17.83 -4.27
N MET A 687 24.28 -17.06 -5.04
CA MET A 687 24.10 -17.28 -6.48
C MET A 687 25.41 -17.04 -7.23
N ASP A 688 26.08 -15.91 -6.98
CA ASP A 688 27.39 -15.62 -7.59
C ASP A 688 28.43 -16.68 -7.19
N ALA A 689 28.46 -17.11 -5.92
CA ALA A 689 29.35 -18.19 -5.46
C ALA A 689 29.08 -19.54 -6.14
N ARG A 690 27.82 -19.88 -6.43
CA ARG A 690 27.44 -21.13 -7.12
C ARG A 690 27.93 -21.17 -8.57
N MET A 691 28.07 -20.01 -9.19
CA MET A 691 28.56 -19.88 -10.56
C MET A 691 30.10 -19.98 -10.62
N GLY A 692 30.79 -19.66 -9.54
CA GLY A 692 32.25 -19.79 -9.39
C GLY A 692 33.03 -18.76 -10.19
N ASP A 693 34.36 -18.87 -10.18
CA ASP A 693 35.29 -17.86 -10.74
C ASP A 693 35.15 -17.62 -12.25
N THR A 694 34.46 -18.49 -12.98
CA THR A 694 34.22 -18.37 -14.43
C THR A 694 33.55 -17.06 -14.88
N LEU A 695 32.86 -16.35 -13.99
CA LEU A 695 32.18 -15.08 -14.28
C LEU A 695 32.98 -13.83 -13.87
N GLN A 696 34.13 -13.96 -13.18
CA GLN A 696 34.93 -12.81 -12.71
C GLN A 696 35.46 -11.92 -13.86
N ASN A 697 35.59 -12.48 -15.07
CA ASN A 697 36.10 -11.78 -16.25
C ASN A 697 35.01 -11.12 -17.10
N VAL A 698 33.77 -11.04 -16.62
CA VAL A 698 32.66 -10.41 -17.33
C VAL A 698 32.15 -9.23 -16.48
N SER A 699 32.54 -8.02 -16.85
CA SER A 699 31.94 -6.82 -16.26
C SER A 699 30.60 -6.53 -16.93
N MET A 700 29.52 -6.45 -16.13
CA MET A 700 28.18 -6.17 -16.64
C MET A 700 28.07 -4.71 -17.08
N TYR A 701 28.71 -3.80 -16.35
CA TYR A 701 28.78 -2.38 -16.66
C TYR A 701 29.47 -2.11 -18.00
N GLN A 702 30.59 -2.79 -18.30
CA GLN A 702 31.26 -2.64 -19.59
C GLN A 702 30.37 -3.07 -20.77
N CYS A 703 29.53 -4.09 -20.57
CA CYS A 703 28.67 -4.62 -21.61
C CYS A 703 27.36 -3.83 -21.77
N LEU A 704 26.63 -3.61 -20.68
CA LEU A 704 25.31 -2.97 -20.67
C LEU A 704 25.39 -1.42 -20.66
N GLY A 705 26.42 -0.86 -20.03
CA GLY A 705 26.55 0.57 -19.76
C GLY A 705 25.56 1.09 -18.71
N GLU A 706 25.48 2.41 -18.58
CA GLU A 706 24.51 3.09 -17.73
C GLU A 706 23.07 2.79 -18.16
N ASN A 707 22.15 2.79 -17.20
CA ASN A 707 20.71 2.67 -17.48
C ASN A 707 20.22 3.92 -18.25
N ARG A 708 19.24 3.74 -19.15
CA ARG A 708 18.51 4.79 -19.89
C ARG A 708 18.27 6.08 -19.10
N LEU A 709 17.80 6.02 -17.84
CA LEU A 709 17.58 7.22 -17.02
C LEU A 709 18.87 7.92 -16.58
N GLN A 710 19.87 7.17 -16.13
CA GLN A 710 21.15 7.74 -15.70
C GLN A 710 21.85 8.41 -16.88
N PHE A 711 21.80 7.74 -18.04
CA PHE A 711 22.30 8.28 -19.29
C PHE A 711 21.56 9.57 -19.69
N GLY A 712 20.23 9.57 -19.65
CA GLY A 712 19.41 10.76 -19.93
C GLY A 712 19.74 11.94 -19.00
N ARG A 713 19.88 11.69 -17.69
CA ARG A 713 20.27 12.73 -16.71
C ARG A 713 21.66 13.29 -16.99
N ARG A 714 22.63 12.45 -17.34
CA ARG A 714 23.99 12.88 -17.72
C ARG A 714 23.99 13.73 -18.99
N MET A 715 23.20 13.34 -19.99
CA MET A 715 23.06 14.10 -21.23
C MET A 715 22.42 15.47 -20.98
N SER A 716 21.46 15.56 -20.05
CA SER A 716 20.85 16.84 -19.66
C SER A 716 21.74 17.71 -18.75
N SER A 717 22.65 17.10 -17.97
CA SER A 717 23.48 17.82 -16.98
C SER A 717 24.87 18.23 -17.49
N SER A 718 25.27 17.82 -18.71
CA SER A 718 26.60 18.08 -19.30
C SER A 718 27.78 17.72 -18.39
N GLN A 719 27.62 16.76 -17.47
CA GLN A 719 28.69 16.36 -16.57
C GLN A 719 29.71 15.45 -17.28
N PRO A 720 31.03 15.75 -17.16
CA PRO A 720 32.06 14.89 -17.72
C PRO A 720 32.13 13.55 -16.97
N TYR A 721 32.47 12.50 -17.71
CA TYR A 721 32.61 11.14 -17.19
C TYR A 721 33.79 11.06 -16.21
N SER A 722 33.55 10.56 -14.99
CA SER A 722 34.57 10.33 -13.96
C SER A 722 34.66 8.83 -13.68
N GLU A 723 35.86 8.25 -13.69
CA GLU A 723 36.09 6.83 -13.33
C GLU A 723 35.61 6.49 -11.90
N GLU A 724 35.44 7.49 -11.02
CA GLU A 724 34.90 7.30 -9.67
C GLU A 724 33.39 6.98 -9.65
N THR A 725 32.67 7.19 -10.77
CA THR A 725 31.24 6.88 -10.89
C THR A 725 30.94 5.44 -11.30
N ILE A 726 31.96 4.64 -11.65
CA ILE A 726 31.78 3.24 -12.03
C ILE A 726 31.45 2.42 -10.77
N PRO A 727 30.26 1.77 -10.71
CA PRO A 727 29.91 0.94 -9.57
C PRO A 727 30.92 -0.20 -9.40
N LYS A 728 31.46 -0.38 -8.20
CA LYS A 728 32.28 -1.56 -7.88
C LYS A 728 31.39 -2.81 -7.92
N GLU A 729 31.50 -3.58 -9.00
CA GLU A 729 30.70 -4.80 -9.19
C GLU A 729 31.16 -5.90 -8.22
N THR A 730 30.25 -6.35 -7.35
CA THR A 730 30.49 -7.46 -6.41
C THR A 730 30.18 -8.84 -7.01
N GLY A 731 29.55 -8.88 -8.20
CA GLY A 731 29.17 -10.10 -8.92
C GLY A 731 28.21 -9.81 -10.08
N VAL A 732 28.06 -10.76 -11.00
CA VAL A 732 27.21 -10.61 -12.20
C VAL A 732 25.73 -10.55 -11.83
N PHE A 733 25.28 -11.42 -10.93
CA PHE A 733 23.87 -11.43 -10.52
C PHE A 733 23.53 -10.25 -9.61
N ALA A 734 24.47 -9.82 -8.77
CA ALA A 734 24.32 -8.59 -8.00
C ALA A 734 24.16 -7.36 -8.91
N ALA A 735 24.97 -7.24 -9.97
CA ALA A 735 24.88 -6.16 -10.95
C ALA A 735 23.54 -6.17 -11.70
N LEU A 736 23.09 -7.34 -12.19
CA LEU A 736 21.81 -7.47 -12.88
C LEU A 736 20.61 -7.15 -11.96
N ASN A 737 20.65 -7.59 -10.70
CA ASN A 737 19.59 -7.29 -9.74
C ASN A 737 19.56 -5.79 -9.41
N SER A 738 20.71 -5.16 -9.15
CA SER A 738 20.79 -3.72 -8.91
C SER A 738 20.19 -2.92 -10.06
N ARG A 739 20.51 -3.30 -11.31
CA ARG A 739 20.00 -2.64 -12.52
C ARG A 739 18.49 -2.85 -12.71
N TYR A 740 18.00 -4.07 -12.50
CA TYR A 740 16.56 -4.37 -12.50
C TYR A 740 15.80 -3.49 -11.52
N PHE A 741 16.27 -3.36 -10.27
CA PHE A 741 15.60 -2.53 -9.27
C PHE A 741 15.72 -1.03 -9.58
N GLY A 742 16.83 -0.59 -10.19
CA GLY A 742 16.98 0.77 -10.68
C GLY A 742 15.98 1.11 -11.80
N GLU A 743 15.80 0.22 -12.79
CA GLU A 743 14.79 0.38 -13.84
C GLU A 743 13.36 0.25 -13.30
N TYR A 744 13.13 -0.64 -12.32
CA TYR A 744 11.84 -0.78 -11.68
C TYR A 744 11.46 0.50 -10.93
N ALA A 745 12.37 1.06 -10.11
CA ALA A 745 12.13 2.31 -9.40
C ALA A 745 11.92 3.50 -10.34
N ALA A 746 12.67 3.55 -11.46
CA ALA A 746 12.51 4.53 -12.52
C ALA A 746 11.09 4.54 -13.10
N VAL A 747 10.51 3.35 -13.30
CA VAL A 747 9.15 3.19 -13.84
C VAL A 747 8.11 3.66 -12.85
N LEU A 748 8.27 3.32 -11.57
CA LEU A 748 7.37 3.82 -10.53
C LEU A 748 7.44 5.35 -10.42
N ASP A 749 8.62 5.96 -10.54
CA ASP A 749 8.78 7.43 -10.54
C ASP A 749 8.21 8.07 -11.82
N HIS A 750 8.27 7.39 -12.98
CA HIS A 750 7.66 7.84 -14.24
C HIS A 750 6.13 7.71 -14.26
N ALA A 751 5.56 6.68 -13.64
CA ALA A 751 4.12 6.57 -13.44
C ALA A 751 3.54 7.79 -12.67
N HIS A 752 4.38 8.45 -11.88
CA HIS A 752 4.04 9.67 -11.14
C HIS A 752 4.42 10.98 -11.86
N LYS A 753 5.25 10.95 -12.91
CA LYS A 753 5.67 12.13 -13.69
C LYS A 753 5.17 12.02 -15.13
N VAL A 754 3.96 12.51 -15.34
CA VAL A 754 3.34 12.66 -16.67
C VAL A 754 4.20 13.60 -17.53
N GLY A 755 4.69 13.14 -18.68
CA GLY A 755 4.94 14.08 -19.79
C GLY A 755 6.07 13.82 -20.79
N GLU A 756 7.05 12.93 -20.56
CA GLU A 756 8.26 12.92 -21.43
C GLU A 756 8.37 11.74 -22.42
N ILE A 757 7.74 10.58 -22.17
CA ILE A 757 7.84 9.40 -23.05
C ILE A 757 6.48 8.69 -23.15
N ASN A 758 6.02 8.36 -24.36
CA ASN A 758 4.80 7.57 -24.58
C ASN A 758 4.98 6.17 -23.97
N PRO A 759 4.14 5.76 -22.99
CA PRO A 759 4.34 4.52 -22.26
C PRO A 759 4.15 3.27 -23.14
N ASP A 760 3.34 3.34 -24.20
CA ASP A 760 3.19 2.25 -25.18
C ASP A 760 4.47 2.02 -26.00
N MET A 761 5.17 3.10 -26.36
CA MET A 761 6.46 3.02 -27.06
C MET A 761 7.55 2.47 -26.16
N LEU A 762 7.55 2.87 -24.89
CA LEU A 762 8.46 2.37 -23.89
C LEU A 762 8.28 0.84 -23.70
N LEU A 763 7.05 0.34 -23.74
CA LEU A 763 6.74 -1.09 -23.72
C LEU A 763 7.23 -1.82 -24.98
N VAL A 764 7.02 -1.26 -26.18
CA VAL A 764 7.55 -1.83 -27.44
C VAL A 764 9.06 -1.98 -27.37
N LEU A 765 9.77 -0.92 -26.95
CA LEU A 765 11.23 -0.95 -26.80
C LEU A 765 11.67 -2.06 -25.83
N LEU A 766 11.03 -2.16 -24.66
CA LEU A 766 11.38 -3.19 -23.68
C LEU A 766 11.18 -4.62 -24.20
N LYS A 767 10.09 -4.85 -24.95
CA LYS A 767 9.85 -6.14 -25.60
C LYS A 767 10.88 -6.43 -26.71
N THR A 768 11.31 -5.42 -27.44
CA THR A 768 12.37 -5.57 -28.47
C THR A 768 13.74 -5.86 -27.85
N GLU A 769 14.07 -5.22 -26.72
CA GLU A 769 15.27 -5.52 -25.92
C GLU A 769 15.25 -6.97 -25.43
N THR A 770 14.10 -7.41 -24.88
CA THR A 770 13.90 -8.80 -24.43
C THR A 770 14.12 -9.78 -25.57
N PHE A 771 13.51 -9.51 -26.73
CA PHE A 771 13.66 -10.33 -27.93
C PHE A 771 15.11 -10.40 -28.42
N ALA A 772 15.82 -9.27 -28.48
CA ALA A 772 17.23 -9.25 -28.87
C ALA A 772 18.12 -10.07 -27.92
N VAL A 773 17.84 -10.01 -26.61
CA VAL A 773 18.52 -10.84 -25.60
C VAL A 773 18.24 -12.33 -25.82
N GLU A 774 17.00 -12.71 -26.12
CA GLU A 774 16.62 -14.11 -26.36
C GLU A 774 17.32 -14.69 -27.59
N GLN A 775 17.36 -13.93 -28.69
CA GLN A 775 17.99 -14.33 -29.96
C GLN A 775 19.53 -14.33 -29.93
N ALA A 776 20.16 -13.62 -28.99
CA ALA A 776 21.62 -13.54 -28.92
C ALA A 776 22.29 -14.89 -28.60
N ASP A 777 23.37 -15.23 -29.31
CA ASP A 777 24.07 -16.52 -29.13
C ASP A 777 24.81 -16.67 -27.79
N ASN A 778 25.28 -15.56 -27.22
CA ASN A 778 26.13 -15.52 -26.03
C ASN A 778 25.73 -14.34 -25.12
N LEU A 779 25.93 -14.49 -23.81
CA LEU A 779 25.81 -13.45 -22.80
C LEU A 779 26.44 -12.11 -23.19
N ARG A 780 27.69 -12.08 -23.66
CA ARG A 780 28.34 -10.80 -24.00
C ARG A 780 27.60 -10.07 -25.12
N ILE A 781 27.22 -10.79 -26.18
CA ILE A 781 26.43 -10.26 -27.30
C ILE A 781 25.07 -9.76 -26.78
N ALA A 782 24.39 -10.55 -25.94
CA ALA A 782 23.11 -10.18 -25.34
C ALA A 782 23.20 -8.88 -24.51
N CYS A 783 24.23 -8.75 -23.68
CA CYS A 783 24.43 -7.57 -22.85
C CYS A 783 24.76 -6.32 -23.69
N PHE A 784 25.67 -6.43 -24.67
CA PHE A 784 25.96 -5.31 -25.57
C PHE A 784 24.72 -4.88 -26.35
N LEU A 785 23.97 -5.82 -26.94
CA LEU A 785 22.73 -5.51 -27.67
C LEU A 785 21.70 -4.84 -26.76
N SER A 786 21.43 -5.40 -25.57
CA SER A 786 20.48 -4.80 -24.61
C SER A 786 20.89 -3.38 -24.24
N GLY A 787 22.16 -3.15 -23.91
CA GLY A 787 22.66 -1.83 -23.53
C GLY A 787 22.58 -0.81 -24.66
N LEU A 788 22.95 -1.19 -25.88
CA LEU A 788 22.91 -0.32 -27.05
C LEU A 788 21.48 -0.01 -27.49
N LEU A 789 20.56 -0.96 -27.35
CA LEU A 789 19.12 -0.79 -27.62
C LEU A 789 18.44 0.14 -26.61
N GLU A 790 18.81 0.06 -25.32
CA GLU A 790 18.31 0.97 -24.29
C GLU A 790 18.55 2.45 -24.63
N ARG A 791 19.58 2.74 -25.44
CA ARG A 791 20.03 4.08 -25.85
C ARG A 791 19.86 4.32 -27.35
N ILE A 792 19.06 3.51 -28.05
CA ILE A 792 18.94 3.56 -29.51
C ILE A 792 18.43 4.91 -30.04
N ALA A 793 17.57 5.60 -29.29
CA ALA A 793 17.05 6.92 -29.68
C ALA A 793 18.18 7.97 -29.82
N ALA A 794 19.26 7.86 -29.04
CA ALA A 794 20.42 8.75 -29.14
C ALA A 794 21.27 8.49 -30.40
N ALA A 795 21.08 7.36 -31.09
CA ALA A 795 21.84 6.99 -32.27
C ALA A 795 21.39 7.71 -33.56
N VAL A 796 20.27 8.47 -33.53
CA VAL A 796 19.83 9.31 -34.67
C VAL A 796 20.79 10.48 -34.93
N GLY A 797 21.46 10.97 -33.88
CA GLY A 797 22.46 12.04 -33.95
C GLY A 797 23.90 11.52 -33.98
N LYS A 798 24.77 12.11 -33.16
CA LYS A 798 26.14 11.60 -32.93
C LYS A 798 26.13 10.69 -31.69
N ARG A 799 26.60 9.46 -31.85
CA ARG A 799 26.70 8.51 -30.74
C ARG A 799 27.82 8.90 -29.78
N HIS A 800 27.66 8.57 -28.50
CA HIS A 800 28.69 8.76 -27.49
C HIS A 800 29.90 7.85 -27.75
N ASP A 801 31.11 8.33 -27.48
CA ASP A 801 32.36 7.59 -27.78
C ASP A 801 32.43 6.22 -27.08
N GLU A 802 31.94 6.12 -25.84
CA GLU A 802 31.80 4.83 -25.14
C GLU A 802 30.89 3.83 -25.86
N ASP A 803 29.79 4.29 -26.46
CA ASP A 803 28.87 3.42 -27.19
C ASP A 803 29.50 2.98 -28.53
N LEU A 804 30.35 3.80 -29.15
CA LEU A 804 31.16 3.38 -30.30
C LEU A 804 32.11 2.24 -29.90
N ILE A 805 32.79 2.37 -28.75
CA ILE A 805 33.65 1.31 -28.21
C ILE A 805 32.84 0.03 -27.92
N ARG A 806 31.60 0.16 -27.43
CA ARG A 806 30.71 -0.99 -27.20
C ARG A 806 30.29 -1.66 -28.52
N VAL A 807 30.06 -0.91 -29.61
CA VAL A 807 29.81 -1.50 -30.94
C VAL A 807 31.02 -2.25 -31.46
N GLU A 808 32.22 -1.68 -31.34
CA GLU A 808 33.45 -2.36 -31.73
C GLU A 808 33.62 -3.67 -30.95
N ASN A 809 33.38 -3.64 -29.63
CA ASN A 809 33.43 -4.84 -28.79
C ASN A 809 32.33 -5.86 -29.10
N LEU A 810 31.14 -5.40 -29.48
CA LEU A 810 30.06 -6.26 -29.98
C LEU A 810 30.49 -6.95 -31.28
N ALA A 811 31.05 -6.20 -32.23
CA ALA A 811 31.56 -6.73 -33.50
C ALA A 811 32.62 -7.82 -33.25
N LYS A 812 33.61 -7.54 -32.40
CA LYS A 812 34.64 -8.53 -31.98
C LYS A 812 34.01 -9.79 -31.41
N CYS A 813 33.01 -9.64 -30.52
CA CYS A 813 32.33 -10.77 -29.91
C CYS A 813 31.55 -11.60 -30.93
N ILE A 814 30.87 -10.95 -31.88
CA ILE A 814 30.11 -11.64 -32.93
C ILE A 814 31.06 -12.42 -33.84
N VAL A 815 32.12 -11.78 -34.35
CA VAL A 815 33.10 -12.43 -35.23
C VAL A 815 33.76 -13.60 -34.52
N SER A 816 34.27 -13.41 -33.30
CA SER A 816 34.93 -14.47 -32.55
C SER A 816 33.99 -15.65 -32.27
N ASN A 817 32.73 -15.38 -31.90
CA ASN A 817 31.73 -16.42 -31.70
C ASN A 817 31.41 -17.17 -32.99
N HIS A 818 31.27 -16.45 -34.11
CA HIS A 818 31.01 -17.05 -35.40
C HIS A 818 32.19 -17.91 -35.90
N CYS A 819 33.43 -17.42 -35.72
CA CYS A 819 34.66 -18.18 -36.00
C CYS A 819 34.73 -19.49 -35.20
N LEU A 820 34.38 -19.47 -33.91
CA LEU A 820 34.32 -20.67 -33.08
C LEU A 820 33.29 -21.67 -33.65
N LEU A 821 32.08 -21.21 -33.93
CA LEU A 821 31.02 -22.06 -34.50
C LEU A 821 31.41 -22.63 -35.87
N TRP A 822 32.03 -21.81 -36.73
CA TRP A 822 32.48 -22.21 -38.06
C TRP A 822 33.59 -23.27 -37.99
N ARG A 823 34.58 -23.11 -37.09
CA ARG A 823 35.63 -24.13 -36.87
C ARG A 823 35.08 -25.49 -36.46
N HIS A 824 33.93 -25.52 -35.80
CA HIS A 824 33.28 -26.75 -35.38
C HIS A 824 32.43 -27.43 -36.47
N ARG A 825 32.29 -26.84 -37.67
CA ARG A 825 31.71 -27.31 -38.97
C ARG A 825 30.41 -28.16 -38.98
N HIS A 826 29.89 -28.58 -37.83
CA HIS A 826 28.75 -29.47 -37.64
C HIS A 826 27.90 -29.10 -36.42
N TYR A 827 27.82 -27.82 -36.06
CA TYR A 827 26.54 -27.34 -35.52
C TYR A 827 25.60 -27.28 -36.72
N GLY A 828 24.83 -28.35 -36.92
CA GLY A 828 23.93 -28.50 -38.07
C GLY A 828 23.21 -27.18 -38.33
N LYS A 829 23.28 -26.71 -39.59
CA LYS A 829 22.67 -25.47 -40.12
C LYS A 829 21.94 -24.73 -39.01
N GLN A 830 22.60 -23.79 -38.31
CA GLN A 830 21.95 -23.02 -37.25
C GLN A 830 20.56 -22.68 -37.76
N ALA A 831 19.53 -23.21 -37.07
CA ALA A 831 18.17 -23.00 -37.52
C ALA A 831 17.99 -21.48 -37.55
N LYS A 832 17.83 -20.91 -38.75
CA LYS A 832 17.51 -19.48 -38.88
C LYS A 832 16.43 -19.19 -37.85
N PRO A 833 16.59 -18.16 -37.01
CA PRO A 833 15.64 -17.89 -35.95
C PRO A 833 14.24 -17.83 -36.56
N LYS A 834 13.36 -18.76 -36.17
CA LYS A 834 12.04 -18.88 -36.80
C LYS A 834 11.26 -17.59 -36.58
N SER A 835 10.65 -17.07 -37.63
CA SER A 835 9.68 -15.97 -37.50
C SER A 835 8.37 -16.52 -36.94
N ASP A 836 8.34 -16.90 -35.65
CA ASP A 836 7.08 -17.22 -34.97
C ASP A 836 6.32 -15.92 -34.59
N ILE A 837 6.61 -14.81 -35.29
CA ILE A 837 5.99 -13.49 -35.12
C ILE A 837 4.65 -13.51 -35.83
N TYR A 838 3.56 -13.43 -35.04
CA TYR A 838 2.20 -13.43 -35.55
C TYR A 838 1.49 -12.15 -35.11
N CYS A 839 1.13 -11.32 -36.09
CA CYS A 839 0.24 -10.19 -35.92
C CYS A 839 -1.00 -10.42 -36.81
N ASN A 840 -2.19 -10.15 -36.29
CA ASN A 840 -3.46 -10.32 -37.01
C ASN A 840 -4.14 -8.96 -37.25
N ASP A 841 -5.15 -8.91 -38.12
CA ASP A 841 -5.84 -7.64 -38.47
C ASP A 841 -6.45 -6.95 -37.24
N THR A 842 -6.72 -7.69 -36.17
CA THR A 842 -7.22 -7.19 -34.88
C THR A 842 -6.12 -6.64 -33.95
N SER A 843 -4.84 -6.82 -34.29
CA SER A 843 -3.71 -6.35 -33.47
C SER A 843 -3.69 -4.84 -33.32
N SER A 844 -3.27 -4.41 -32.13
CA SER A 844 -3.09 -3.00 -31.76
C SER A 844 -1.93 -2.34 -32.52
N LEU A 845 -1.88 -1.01 -32.55
CA LEU A 845 -0.80 -0.27 -33.21
C LEU A 845 0.57 -0.57 -32.57
N SER A 846 0.60 -0.74 -31.24
CA SER A 846 1.78 -1.16 -30.47
C SER A 846 2.26 -2.58 -30.84
N GLU A 847 1.35 -3.52 -31.06
CA GLU A 847 1.68 -4.88 -31.52
C GLU A 847 2.27 -4.90 -32.93
N TRP A 848 1.70 -4.12 -33.86
CA TRP A 848 2.24 -3.99 -35.21
C TRP A 848 3.64 -3.35 -35.21
N ALA A 849 3.86 -2.32 -34.38
CA ALA A 849 5.18 -1.74 -34.18
C ALA A 849 6.18 -2.77 -33.62
N GLU A 850 5.76 -3.57 -32.63
CA GLU A 850 6.57 -4.66 -32.08
C GLU A 850 6.93 -5.70 -33.15
N CYS A 851 5.96 -6.16 -33.94
CA CYS A 851 6.17 -7.13 -35.03
C CYS A 851 7.16 -6.58 -36.08
N ALA A 852 7.01 -5.32 -36.50
CA ALA A 852 7.90 -4.69 -37.47
C ALA A 852 9.35 -4.58 -36.96
N VAL A 853 9.56 -4.11 -35.72
CA VAL A 853 10.92 -4.01 -35.15
C VAL A 853 11.56 -5.39 -35.01
N LYS A 854 10.79 -6.40 -34.55
CA LYS A 854 11.31 -7.76 -34.40
C LYS A 854 11.74 -8.37 -35.74
N GLU A 855 10.95 -8.19 -36.80
CA GLU A 855 11.30 -8.70 -38.12
C GLU A 855 12.55 -8.01 -38.68
N MET A 856 12.68 -6.69 -38.47
CA MET A 856 13.89 -5.96 -38.86
C MET A 856 15.13 -6.44 -38.11
N LEU A 857 15.03 -6.72 -36.81
CA LEU A 857 16.13 -7.32 -36.02
C LEU A 857 16.51 -8.72 -36.52
N LEU A 858 15.53 -9.51 -36.97
CA LEU A 858 15.78 -10.82 -37.57
C LEU A 858 16.47 -10.69 -38.93
N ARG A 859 16.05 -9.75 -39.79
CA ARG A 859 16.78 -9.43 -41.02
C ARG A 859 18.21 -9.00 -40.71
N HIS A 860 18.41 -8.10 -39.74
CA HIS A 860 19.74 -7.66 -39.34
C HIS A 860 20.63 -8.81 -38.86
N PHE A 861 20.05 -9.80 -38.17
CA PHE A 861 20.75 -11.02 -37.79
C PHE A 861 21.16 -11.84 -39.02
N ASP A 862 20.24 -12.09 -39.96
CA ASP A 862 20.50 -12.85 -41.17
C ASP A 862 21.56 -12.16 -42.07
N GLU A 863 21.56 -10.83 -42.14
CA GLU A 863 22.58 -10.03 -42.82
C GLU A 863 23.96 -10.22 -42.21
N ARG A 864 24.08 -10.14 -40.88
CA ARG A 864 25.36 -10.37 -40.18
C ARG A 864 25.86 -11.80 -40.40
N PHE A 865 24.97 -12.77 -40.34
CA PHE A 865 25.30 -14.17 -40.59
C PHE A 865 25.80 -14.40 -42.02
N THR A 866 25.11 -13.84 -43.01
CA THR A 866 25.47 -13.95 -44.43
C THR A 866 26.82 -13.30 -44.71
N MET A 867 27.04 -12.08 -44.19
CA MET A 867 28.32 -11.37 -44.37
C MET A 867 29.49 -12.17 -43.76
N LEU A 868 29.33 -12.70 -42.55
CA LEU A 868 30.39 -13.46 -41.90
C LEU A 868 30.65 -14.81 -42.58
N SER A 869 29.62 -15.44 -43.12
CA SER A 869 29.77 -16.67 -43.91
C SER A 869 30.66 -16.40 -45.13
N ILE A 870 30.40 -15.32 -45.86
CA ILE A 870 31.19 -14.90 -47.03
C ILE A 870 32.64 -14.54 -46.65
N LEU A 871 32.84 -13.74 -45.60
CA LEU A 871 34.17 -13.26 -45.19
C LEU A 871 35.09 -14.38 -44.67
N LEU A 872 34.51 -15.43 -44.09
CA LEU A 872 35.26 -16.58 -43.57
C LEU A 872 35.40 -17.72 -44.59
N ASP A 873 34.63 -17.69 -45.68
CA ASP A 873 34.79 -18.63 -46.79
C ASP A 873 36.08 -18.38 -47.59
N ASP A 874 36.47 -19.37 -48.39
CA ASP A 874 37.74 -19.37 -49.11
C ASP A 874 37.70 -18.52 -50.38
N LEU A 875 37.68 -17.20 -50.22
CA LEU A 875 37.71 -16.23 -51.32
C LEU A 875 39.12 -16.02 -51.91
N ARG A 876 39.98 -17.04 -51.95
CA ARG A 876 41.39 -16.90 -52.38
C ARG A 876 41.53 -16.38 -53.80
N GLU A 877 40.83 -16.99 -54.76
CA GLU A 877 40.90 -16.63 -56.18
C GLU A 877 40.42 -15.19 -56.44
N LEU A 878 39.32 -14.78 -55.80
CA LEU A 878 38.79 -13.43 -55.92
C LEU A 878 39.70 -12.38 -55.28
N ARG A 879 40.37 -12.73 -54.16
CA ARG A 879 41.35 -11.84 -53.50
C ARG A 879 42.59 -11.62 -54.36
N GLU A 880 43.11 -12.67 -55.01
CA GLU A 880 44.24 -12.53 -55.95
C GLU A 880 43.88 -11.61 -57.13
N VAL A 881 42.66 -11.73 -57.66
CA VAL A 881 42.17 -10.85 -58.73
C VAL A 881 42.01 -9.40 -58.23
N ALA A 882 41.50 -9.20 -57.02
CA ALA A 882 41.35 -7.87 -56.44
C ALA A 882 42.69 -7.19 -56.14
N ASP A 883 43.70 -7.93 -55.68
CA ASP A 883 45.07 -7.45 -55.40
C ASP A 883 45.80 -6.95 -56.66
N LEU A 884 45.45 -7.50 -57.83
CA LEU A 884 45.97 -7.05 -59.13
C LEU A 884 45.31 -5.75 -59.64
N MET A 885 44.20 -5.32 -59.05
CA MET A 885 43.52 -4.08 -59.42
C MET A 885 44.13 -2.89 -58.68
N ASN A 886 44.31 -1.76 -59.35
CA ASN A 886 44.66 -0.51 -58.67
C ASN A 886 43.42 0.11 -58.00
N ASP A 887 43.65 1.04 -57.07
CA ASP A 887 42.61 1.76 -56.31
C ASP A 887 41.45 2.29 -57.18
N GLU A 888 41.75 2.88 -58.35
CA GLU A 888 40.76 3.41 -59.28
C GLU A 888 39.90 2.32 -59.94
N LYS A 889 40.48 1.18 -60.31
CA LYS A 889 39.74 0.04 -60.87
C LYS A 889 38.89 -0.63 -59.80
N GLN A 890 39.40 -0.75 -58.57
CA GLN A 890 38.65 -1.28 -57.44
C GLN A 890 37.43 -0.39 -57.15
N TYR A 891 37.58 0.94 -57.15
CA TYR A 891 36.47 1.89 -57.02
C TYR A 891 35.40 1.69 -58.10
N LYS A 892 35.81 1.74 -59.38
CA LYS A 892 34.90 1.56 -60.52
C LYS A 892 34.18 0.22 -60.47
N ARG A 893 34.88 -0.84 -60.04
CA ARG A 893 34.29 -2.18 -59.92
C ARG A 893 33.28 -2.26 -58.80
N LEU A 894 33.57 -1.72 -57.61
CA LEU A 894 32.62 -1.66 -56.50
C LEU A 894 31.36 -0.87 -56.87
N SER A 895 31.51 0.26 -57.56
CA SER A 895 30.37 1.05 -58.08
C SER A 895 29.55 0.27 -59.11
N ALA A 896 30.21 -0.46 -60.02
CA ALA A 896 29.52 -1.33 -60.98
C ALA A 896 28.75 -2.47 -60.29
N LEU A 897 29.34 -3.09 -59.27
CA LEU A 897 28.70 -4.13 -58.46
C LEU A 897 27.50 -3.57 -57.69
N GLN A 898 27.63 -2.38 -57.10
CA GLN A 898 26.50 -1.69 -56.44
C GLN A 898 25.34 -1.44 -57.40
N ASN A 899 25.64 -0.97 -58.62
CA ASN A 899 24.61 -0.76 -59.64
C ASN A 899 23.98 -2.07 -60.08
N LYS A 900 24.79 -3.12 -60.32
CA LYS A 900 24.29 -4.45 -60.70
C LYS A 900 23.33 -5.01 -59.64
N GLN A 901 23.66 -4.83 -58.36
CA GLN A 901 22.84 -5.29 -57.26
C GLN A 901 21.48 -4.55 -57.18
N ARG A 902 21.45 -3.24 -57.45
CA ARG A 902 20.21 -2.44 -57.46
C ARG A 902 19.19 -2.89 -58.49
N TRP A 903 19.62 -3.55 -59.57
CA TRP A 903 18.75 -4.03 -60.65
C TRP A 903 18.23 -5.45 -60.43
N LEU A 904 18.63 -6.14 -59.35
CA LEU A 904 18.11 -7.46 -59.02
C LEU A 904 16.70 -7.35 -58.44
N LEU A 905 15.76 -8.15 -58.97
CA LEU A 905 14.37 -8.17 -58.52
C LEU A 905 14.10 -9.22 -57.43
N PHE A 906 15.05 -10.14 -57.18
CA PHE A 906 14.99 -11.18 -56.15
C PHE A 906 13.79 -12.15 -56.23
N GLU A 907 13.04 -12.13 -57.33
CA GLU A 907 11.90 -13.03 -57.58
C GLU A 907 12.36 -14.46 -57.92
N SER A 908 13.52 -14.61 -58.56
CA SER A 908 14.06 -15.90 -58.96
C SER A 908 15.23 -16.38 -58.07
N PRO A 909 15.44 -17.70 -57.90
CA PRO A 909 16.61 -18.21 -57.19
C PRO A 909 17.94 -17.84 -57.90
N GLY A 910 17.92 -17.64 -59.23
CA GLY A 910 19.10 -17.17 -59.96
C GLY A 910 19.54 -15.77 -59.57
N ASP A 911 18.60 -14.87 -59.26
CA ASP A 911 18.92 -13.53 -58.76
C ASP A 911 19.58 -13.57 -57.37
N ARG A 912 19.27 -14.60 -56.57
CA ARG A 912 19.89 -14.80 -55.24
C ARG A 912 21.33 -15.28 -55.37
N ASP A 913 21.57 -16.24 -56.26
CA ASP A 913 22.92 -16.72 -56.57
C ASP A 913 23.78 -15.57 -57.15
N ASP A 914 23.20 -14.75 -58.04
CA ASP A 914 23.86 -13.55 -58.57
C ASP A 914 24.16 -12.52 -57.47
N ASN A 915 23.26 -12.32 -56.51
CA ASN A 915 23.49 -11.45 -55.36
C ASN A 915 24.65 -11.96 -54.49
N ILE A 916 24.69 -13.26 -54.18
CA ILE A 916 25.78 -13.85 -53.40
C ILE A 916 27.11 -13.67 -54.13
N ALA A 917 27.17 -13.95 -55.44
CA ALA A 917 28.38 -13.73 -56.23
C ALA A 917 28.83 -12.26 -56.23
N ILE A 918 27.89 -11.31 -56.30
CA ILE A 918 28.19 -9.87 -56.18
C ILE A 918 28.79 -9.55 -54.80
N LEU A 919 28.22 -10.12 -53.73
CA LEU A 919 28.69 -9.90 -52.36
C LEU A 919 30.07 -10.54 -52.12
N GLU A 920 30.34 -11.73 -52.66
CA GLU A 920 31.64 -12.40 -52.59
C GLU A 920 32.74 -11.58 -53.30
N GLU A 921 32.46 -11.08 -54.51
CA GLU A 921 33.41 -10.23 -55.25
C GLU A 921 33.65 -8.90 -54.52
N ALA A 922 32.59 -8.26 -54.03
CA ALA A 922 32.71 -7.01 -53.26
C ALA A 922 33.47 -7.23 -51.94
N ALA A 923 33.22 -8.35 -51.24
CA ALA A 923 33.94 -8.72 -50.03
C ALA A 923 35.44 -8.87 -50.30
N ALA A 924 35.83 -9.58 -51.36
CA ALA A 924 37.24 -9.77 -51.71
C ALA A 924 37.95 -8.42 -51.95
N ILE A 925 37.33 -7.50 -52.69
CA ILE A 925 37.89 -6.15 -52.94
C ILE A 925 38.01 -5.36 -51.63
N GLN A 926 36.99 -5.38 -50.77
CA GLN A 926 37.03 -4.68 -49.47
C GLN A 926 38.12 -5.21 -48.54
N MET A 927 38.30 -6.52 -48.51
CA MET A 927 39.32 -7.14 -47.67
C MET A 927 40.72 -6.70 -48.10
N CYS A 928 40.99 -6.61 -49.41
CA CYS A 928 42.27 -6.08 -49.92
C CYS A 928 42.46 -4.59 -49.54
N LEU A 929 41.46 -3.74 -49.80
CA LEU A 929 41.50 -2.31 -49.47
C LEU A 929 41.76 -2.07 -47.97
N LEU A 930 41.08 -2.83 -47.10
CA LEU A 930 41.27 -2.73 -45.66
C LEU A 930 42.60 -3.30 -45.22
N TYR A 931 43.05 -4.41 -45.79
CA TYR A 931 44.36 -4.99 -45.49
C TYR A 931 45.48 -3.98 -45.77
N GLU A 932 45.48 -3.35 -46.95
CA GLU A 932 46.43 -2.29 -47.28
C GLU A 932 46.35 -1.10 -46.32
N SER A 933 45.14 -0.66 -45.97
CA SER A 933 44.94 0.43 -45.02
C SER A 933 45.47 0.09 -43.61
N GLN A 934 45.23 -1.12 -43.11
CA GLN A 934 45.73 -1.56 -41.80
C GLN A 934 47.25 -1.68 -41.78
N VAL A 935 47.85 -2.22 -42.85
CA VAL A 935 49.31 -2.29 -43.01
C VAL A 935 49.93 -0.90 -43.03
N LYS A 936 49.34 0.05 -43.79
CA LYS A 936 49.78 1.46 -43.83
C LYS A 936 49.67 2.15 -42.47
N THR A 937 48.69 1.78 -41.64
CA THR A 937 48.45 2.35 -40.30
C THR A 937 49.07 1.56 -39.15
N ASN A 938 49.86 0.52 -39.44
CA ASN A 938 50.56 -0.32 -38.47
C ASN A 938 49.63 -1.01 -37.45
N LYS A 939 48.42 -1.36 -37.89
CA LYS A 939 47.39 -2.07 -37.12
C LYS A 939 47.31 -3.54 -37.54
N PRO A 940 46.72 -4.43 -36.70
CA PRO A 940 46.58 -5.85 -37.06
C PRO A 940 45.73 -6.02 -38.33
N ALA A 941 46.33 -6.65 -39.35
CA ALA A 941 45.73 -6.88 -40.67
C ALA A 941 45.31 -8.34 -40.87
N ASP A 942 44.99 -9.07 -39.80
CA ASP A 942 44.49 -10.44 -39.90
C ASP A 942 43.02 -10.48 -40.34
N ASN A 943 42.58 -11.64 -40.85
CA ASN A 943 41.23 -11.81 -41.38
C ASN A 943 40.15 -11.54 -40.31
N GLU A 944 40.42 -11.87 -39.04
CA GLU A 944 39.48 -11.65 -37.93
C GLU A 944 39.33 -10.15 -37.60
N SER A 945 40.44 -9.39 -37.61
CA SER A 945 40.40 -7.92 -37.45
C SER A 945 39.68 -7.21 -38.60
N ILE A 946 39.92 -7.61 -39.86
CA ILE A 946 39.23 -7.02 -41.01
C ILE A 946 37.73 -7.35 -40.97
N SER A 947 37.38 -8.60 -40.65
CA SER A 947 35.97 -9.01 -40.48
C SER A 947 35.28 -8.25 -39.35
N THR A 948 36.03 -7.93 -38.28
CA THR A 948 35.54 -7.09 -37.17
C THR A 948 35.20 -5.68 -37.64
N ILE A 949 36.08 -5.03 -38.40
CA ILE A 949 35.86 -3.67 -38.93
C ILE A 949 34.63 -3.63 -39.85
N LEU A 950 34.48 -4.62 -40.74
CA LEU A 950 33.32 -4.71 -41.62
C LEU A 950 32.02 -4.97 -40.84
N THR A 951 32.08 -5.81 -39.80
CA THR A 951 30.94 -6.08 -38.90
C THR A 951 30.55 -4.85 -38.09
N GLU A 952 31.53 -4.07 -37.60
CA GLU A 952 31.29 -2.79 -36.93
C GLU A 952 30.56 -1.79 -37.84
N ARG A 953 31.01 -1.66 -39.09
CA ARG A 953 30.34 -0.80 -40.11
C ARG A 953 28.91 -1.25 -40.37
N LEU A 954 28.67 -2.56 -40.47
CA LEU A 954 27.32 -3.11 -40.65
C LEU A 954 26.44 -2.82 -39.44
N LEU A 955 26.93 -3.04 -38.23
CA LEU A 955 26.19 -2.74 -36.99
C LEU A 955 25.81 -1.26 -36.90
N HIS A 956 26.74 -0.34 -37.20
CA HIS A 956 26.42 1.09 -37.22
C HIS A 956 25.33 1.46 -38.23
N LEU A 957 25.31 0.80 -39.38
CA LEU A 957 24.29 1.05 -40.40
C LEU A 957 22.92 0.50 -39.94
N GLN A 958 22.90 -0.70 -39.38
CA GLN A 958 21.71 -1.34 -38.82
C GLN A 958 21.13 -0.55 -37.63
N GLU A 959 21.97 -0.03 -36.75
CA GLU A 959 21.54 0.81 -35.63
C GLU A 959 20.96 2.14 -36.08
N LYS A 960 21.55 2.79 -37.10
CA LYS A 960 20.99 4.02 -37.68
C LYS A 960 19.62 3.78 -38.31
N GLU A 961 19.48 2.67 -39.02
CA GLU A 961 18.21 2.24 -39.60
C GLU A 961 17.15 2.01 -38.51
N LEU A 962 17.50 1.27 -37.46
CA LEU A 962 16.61 1.01 -36.32
C LEU A 962 16.24 2.28 -35.56
N ALA A 963 17.21 3.16 -35.30
CA ALA A 963 16.97 4.42 -34.60
C ALA A 963 16.06 5.35 -35.41
N TYR A 964 16.23 5.42 -36.73
CA TYR A 964 15.36 6.19 -37.61
C TYR A 964 13.94 5.63 -37.63
N PHE A 965 13.80 4.30 -37.72
CA PHE A 965 12.49 3.66 -37.65
C PHE A 965 11.79 3.96 -36.32
N ILE A 966 12.45 3.69 -35.18
CA ILE A 966 11.89 3.92 -33.83
C ILE A 966 11.41 5.37 -33.64
N LYS A 967 12.17 6.36 -34.14
CA LYS A 967 11.79 7.77 -34.07
C LYS A 967 10.49 8.08 -34.83
N ASN A 968 10.22 7.36 -35.91
CA ASN A 968 9.08 7.60 -36.78
C ASN A 968 7.86 6.70 -36.46
N ILE A 969 7.99 5.70 -35.58
CA ILE A 969 6.88 4.81 -35.19
C ILE A 969 5.72 5.63 -34.59
N GLU A 970 6.00 6.67 -33.80
CA GLU A 970 4.97 7.48 -33.16
C GLU A 970 4.05 8.22 -34.14
N SER A 971 4.58 8.57 -35.32
CA SER A 971 3.82 9.22 -36.39
C SER A 971 3.26 8.24 -37.42
N ALA A 972 3.57 6.95 -37.30
CA ALA A 972 3.19 5.96 -38.30
C ALA A 972 1.75 5.48 -38.11
N SER A 973 1.02 5.40 -39.22
CA SER A 973 -0.29 4.75 -39.29
C SER A 973 -0.18 3.23 -39.22
N LYS A 974 -1.30 2.56 -38.92
CA LYS A 974 -1.36 1.09 -38.90
C LYS A 974 -1.02 0.50 -40.27
N GLU A 975 -1.50 1.12 -41.36
CA GLU A 975 -1.22 0.70 -42.73
C GLU A 975 0.27 0.82 -43.08
N GLU A 976 0.93 1.89 -42.63
CA GLU A 976 2.37 2.06 -42.80
C GLU A 976 3.16 0.99 -42.03
N LEU A 977 2.80 0.69 -40.78
CA LEU A 977 3.47 -0.35 -39.99
C LEU A 977 3.27 -1.75 -40.57
N MET A 978 2.07 -2.07 -41.07
CA MET A 978 1.79 -3.33 -41.77
C MET A 978 2.62 -3.45 -43.05
N LYS A 979 2.75 -2.37 -43.81
CA LYS A 979 3.58 -2.33 -45.00
C LYS A 979 5.05 -2.54 -44.66
N VAL A 980 5.58 -1.81 -43.66
CA VAL A 980 6.96 -1.98 -43.21
C VAL A 980 7.22 -3.43 -42.77
N TYR A 981 6.33 -4.01 -41.95
CA TYR A 981 6.47 -5.41 -41.56
C TYR A 981 6.53 -6.37 -42.77
N SER A 982 5.65 -6.16 -43.75
CA SER A 982 5.61 -6.98 -44.97
C SER A 982 6.87 -6.82 -45.82
N ASP A 983 7.33 -5.58 -46.00
CA ASP A 983 8.55 -5.23 -46.76
C ASP A 983 9.81 -5.84 -46.10
N GLU A 984 9.87 -5.84 -44.76
CA GLU A 984 10.97 -6.44 -43.99
C GLU A 984 10.93 -7.98 -44.06
N GLN A 985 9.75 -8.58 -43.95
CA GLN A 985 9.55 -10.02 -44.09
C GLN A 985 9.93 -10.51 -45.50
N GLU A 986 9.52 -9.77 -46.54
CA GLU A 986 9.91 -10.03 -47.92
C GLU A 986 11.42 -9.88 -48.12
N SER A 987 12.01 -8.79 -47.61
CA SER A 987 13.46 -8.53 -47.71
C SER A 987 14.29 -9.65 -47.05
N ARG A 988 13.77 -10.27 -45.99
CA ARG A 988 14.39 -11.40 -45.30
C ARG A 988 14.21 -12.71 -46.07
N ASN A 989 13.00 -13.01 -46.55
CA ASN A 989 12.69 -14.21 -47.32
C ASN A 989 13.41 -14.26 -48.68
N THR A 990 13.69 -13.08 -49.25
CA THR A 990 14.42 -12.90 -50.50
C THR A 990 15.94 -12.89 -50.32
N GLU A 991 16.45 -12.83 -49.08
CA GLU A 991 17.88 -12.74 -48.77
C GLU A 991 18.59 -11.58 -49.49
N SER A 992 17.88 -10.47 -49.69
CA SER A 992 18.39 -9.31 -50.46
C SER A 992 19.67 -8.69 -49.88
N CYS A 993 19.89 -8.82 -48.57
CA CYS A 993 21.09 -8.36 -47.85
C CYS A 993 21.50 -6.91 -48.17
N LYS A 994 20.53 -6.00 -48.27
CA LYS A 994 20.72 -4.60 -48.70
C LYS A 994 21.80 -3.86 -47.89
N ASN A 995 21.83 -4.05 -46.57
CA ASN A 995 22.81 -3.40 -45.71
C ASN A 995 24.22 -3.97 -45.90
N VAL A 996 24.34 -5.29 -46.10
CA VAL A 996 25.63 -5.96 -46.37
C VAL A 996 26.22 -5.41 -47.66
N ALA A 997 25.42 -5.37 -48.73
CA ALA A 997 25.89 -4.82 -49.99
C ALA A 997 26.30 -3.36 -49.87
N LYS A 998 25.52 -2.54 -49.15
CA LYS A 998 25.87 -1.13 -48.92
C LYS A 998 27.22 -0.97 -48.21
N VAL A 999 27.55 -1.85 -47.27
CA VAL A 999 28.86 -1.86 -46.60
C VAL A 999 29.95 -2.36 -47.55
N LEU A 1000 29.73 -3.49 -48.22
CA LEU A 1000 30.75 -4.12 -49.07
C LEU A 1000 31.05 -3.35 -50.36
N THR A 1001 30.07 -2.64 -50.92
CA THR A 1001 30.28 -1.82 -52.12
C THR A 1001 30.74 -0.39 -51.82
N SER A 1002 30.86 -0.01 -50.54
CA SER A 1002 31.33 1.33 -50.17
C SER A 1002 32.84 1.44 -50.31
N TYR A 1003 33.34 2.41 -51.07
CA TYR A 1003 34.78 2.54 -51.26
C TYR A 1003 35.46 3.09 -50.00
N THR A 1004 36.43 2.34 -49.45
CA THR A 1004 37.20 2.77 -48.28
C THR A 1004 38.71 2.80 -48.51
N GLY A 1005 39.13 2.89 -49.76
CA GLY A 1005 40.53 3.09 -50.13
C GLY A 1005 40.98 4.55 -49.95
N VAL A 1006 42.27 4.79 -50.19
CA VAL A 1006 42.83 6.15 -50.22
C VAL A 1006 42.37 6.79 -51.52
N TRP A 1007 41.57 7.85 -51.42
CA TRP A 1007 41.19 8.62 -52.60
C TRP A 1007 42.43 9.30 -53.18
N SER A 1008 42.70 9.10 -54.47
CA SER A 1008 43.57 10.03 -55.19
C SER A 1008 42.81 11.34 -55.40
N ASP A 1009 43.53 12.47 -55.47
CA ASP A 1009 42.93 13.80 -55.70
C ASP A 1009 42.00 13.77 -56.94
N ASP A 1010 42.39 13.04 -58.00
CA ASP A 1010 41.58 12.83 -59.21
C ASP A 1010 40.25 12.08 -58.96
N LEU A 1011 40.22 11.13 -58.02
CA LEU A 1011 39.01 10.39 -57.63
C LEU A 1011 38.05 11.27 -56.81
N ILE A 1012 38.58 12.14 -55.94
CA ILE A 1012 37.77 13.09 -55.16
C ILE A 1012 37.10 14.09 -56.12
N ILE A 1013 37.87 14.64 -57.06
CA ILE A 1013 37.37 15.56 -58.08
C ILE A 1013 36.28 14.87 -58.93
N ALA A 1014 36.47 13.61 -59.34
CA ALA A 1014 35.48 12.85 -60.09
C ALA A 1014 34.18 12.60 -59.31
N GLU A 1015 34.25 12.39 -58.00
CA GLU A 1015 33.06 12.16 -57.16
C GLU A 1015 32.31 13.46 -56.85
N ILE A 1016 33.04 14.56 -56.64
CA ILE A 1016 32.46 15.90 -56.59
C ILE A 1016 31.73 16.17 -57.92
N GLU A 1017 32.35 15.87 -59.06
CA GLU A 1017 31.66 16.00 -60.34
C GLU A 1017 30.38 15.17 -60.43
N THR A 1018 30.39 13.95 -59.92
CA THR A 1018 29.24 13.04 -59.96
C THR A 1018 28.11 13.52 -59.03
N LYS A 1019 28.43 13.94 -57.81
CA LYS A 1019 27.52 14.58 -56.84
C LYS A 1019 26.81 15.78 -57.48
N TYR A 1020 27.57 16.70 -58.08
CA TYR A 1020 27.00 17.90 -58.66
C TYR A 1020 26.25 17.64 -59.97
N ARG A 1021 26.63 16.65 -60.78
CA ARG A 1021 25.83 16.20 -61.95
C ARG A 1021 24.47 15.60 -61.55
N LEU A 1022 24.41 14.87 -60.44
CA LEU A 1022 23.15 14.31 -59.91
C LEU A 1022 22.24 15.42 -59.35
N LEU A 1023 22.82 16.40 -58.66
CA LEU A 1023 22.09 17.59 -58.21
C LEU A 1023 21.57 18.41 -59.41
N GLU A 1024 22.38 18.61 -60.44
CA GLU A 1024 21.95 19.23 -61.70
C GLU A 1024 20.77 18.46 -62.31
N SER A 1025 20.83 17.13 -62.41
CA SER A 1025 19.75 16.32 -63.01
C SER A 1025 18.45 16.33 -62.21
N LEU A 1026 18.53 16.33 -60.87
CA LEU A 1026 17.39 16.47 -59.96
C LEU A 1026 16.75 17.85 -60.02
N MET A 1027 17.54 18.91 -60.26
CA MET A 1027 16.99 20.25 -60.45
C MET A 1027 16.27 20.40 -61.80
N PHE A 1028 16.73 19.72 -62.86
CA PHE A 1028 16.04 19.74 -64.15
C PHE A 1028 14.72 18.94 -64.17
N SER A 1029 14.51 18.00 -63.23
CA SER A 1029 13.31 17.16 -63.18
C SER A 1029 12.12 17.79 -62.44
N THR A 1030 12.30 18.89 -61.72
CA THR A 1030 11.24 19.54 -60.90
C THR A 1030 10.35 20.52 -61.66
N GLY A 1031 10.58 20.76 -62.95
CA GLY A 1031 9.73 21.61 -63.80
C GLY A 1031 8.42 20.92 -64.21
N GLN A 1032 7.26 21.56 -63.99
CA GLN A 1032 5.92 21.08 -64.36
C GLN A 1032 5.68 21.09 -65.89
N LEU A 1033 6.31 20.19 -66.65
CA LEU A 1033 6.04 20.00 -68.08
C LEU A 1033 5.96 18.50 -68.44
N ASP A 1034 5.24 18.19 -69.51
CA ASP A 1034 5.09 16.82 -70.02
C ASP A 1034 6.44 16.16 -70.34
N ALA A 1035 6.61 14.89 -69.96
CA ALA A 1035 7.89 14.17 -69.90
C ALA A 1035 8.64 14.13 -71.25
N ALA A 1036 7.92 14.07 -72.37
CA ALA A 1036 8.53 14.06 -73.71
C ALA A 1036 9.06 15.45 -74.12
N THR A 1037 8.37 16.50 -73.70
CA THR A 1037 8.74 17.90 -73.99
C THR A 1037 9.87 18.35 -73.05
N GLN A 1038 9.84 17.90 -71.80
CA GLN A 1038 10.89 18.12 -70.80
C GLN A 1038 12.19 17.40 -71.19
N ALA A 1039 12.14 16.17 -71.70
CA ALA A 1039 13.33 15.44 -72.13
C ALA A 1039 14.08 16.14 -73.28
N LYS A 1040 13.34 16.69 -74.25
CA LYS A 1040 13.92 17.42 -75.39
C LYS A 1040 14.51 18.77 -74.98
N LEU A 1041 13.79 19.53 -74.15
CA LEU A 1041 14.27 20.79 -73.60
C LEU A 1041 15.52 20.60 -72.73
N VAL A 1042 15.56 19.56 -71.89
CA VAL A 1042 16.72 19.21 -71.06
C VAL A 1042 17.91 18.78 -71.91
N GLN A 1043 17.69 18.09 -73.03
CA GLN A 1043 18.75 17.69 -73.94
C GLN A 1043 19.35 18.90 -74.68
N ASP A 1044 18.51 19.84 -75.13
CA ASP A 1044 18.94 21.07 -75.78
C ASP A 1044 19.67 22.00 -74.79
N LEU A 1045 19.17 22.13 -73.56
CA LEU A 1045 19.81 22.90 -72.48
C LEU A 1045 21.15 22.27 -72.03
N LYS A 1046 21.24 20.94 -71.96
CA LYS A 1046 22.51 20.24 -71.67
C LYS A 1046 23.54 20.50 -72.76
N HIS A 1047 23.13 20.43 -74.03
CA HIS A 1047 24.02 20.69 -75.14
C HIS A 1047 24.53 22.14 -75.14
N GLN A 1048 23.63 23.12 -74.95
CA GLN A 1048 24.01 24.53 -74.83
C GLN A 1048 24.91 24.80 -73.62
N THR A 1049 24.62 24.16 -72.48
CA THR A 1049 25.46 24.23 -71.27
C THR A 1049 26.87 23.70 -71.54
N GLU A 1050 27.02 22.53 -72.17
CA GLU A 1050 28.34 21.95 -72.48
C GLU A 1050 29.11 22.83 -73.45
N THR A 1051 28.43 23.42 -74.44
CA THR A 1051 29.04 24.32 -75.41
C THR A 1051 29.58 25.59 -74.73
N LEU A 1052 28.80 26.17 -73.81
CA LEU A 1052 29.21 27.35 -73.03
C LEU A 1052 30.29 27.03 -71.98
N ARG A 1053 30.27 25.83 -71.38
CA ARG A 1053 31.32 25.35 -70.46
C ARG A 1053 32.66 25.18 -71.17
N LEU A 1054 32.64 24.62 -72.39
CA LEU A 1054 33.85 24.49 -73.22
C LEU A 1054 34.39 25.85 -73.69
N ALA A 1055 33.52 26.85 -73.84
CA ALA A 1055 33.90 28.22 -74.19
C ALA A 1055 34.37 29.07 -72.99
N GLY A 1056 34.14 28.62 -71.75
CA GLY A 1056 34.48 29.35 -70.53
C GLY A 1056 33.65 30.62 -70.28
N ASP A 1057 32.52 30.79 -70.98
CA ASP A 1057 31.69 32.00 -70.89
C ASP A 1057 30.65 31.88 -69.76
N VAL A 1058 31.11 32.17 -68.54
CA VAL A 1058 30.31 32.09 -67.30
C VAL A 1058 29.08 33.02 -67.33
N THR A 1059 29.17 34.12 -68.08
CA THR A 1059 28.12 35.14 -68.22
C THR A 1059 26.92 34.65 -69.03
N GLU A 1060 27.14 34.04 -70.20
CA GLU A 1060 26.06 33.46 -70.99
C GLU A 1060 25.45 32.22 -70.32
N LEU A 1061 26.26 31.46 -69.60
CA LEU A 1061 25.83 30.31 -68.80
C LEU A 1061 24.84 30.71 -67.70
N SER A 1062 25.11 31.83 -67.02
CA SER A 1062 24.22 32.42 -66.01
C SER A 1062 22.89 32.90 -66.62
N ASN A 1063 22.94 33.51 -67.81
CA ASN A 1063 21.74 33.99 -68.51
C ASN A 1063 20.86 32.84 -69.01
N LEU A 1064 21.46 31.78 -69.55
CA LEU A 1064 20.76 30.58 -69.99
C LEU A 1064 19.97 29.96 -68.84
N TYR A 1065 20.59 29.81 -67.66
CA TYR A 1065 19.91 29.28 -66.49
C TYR A 1065 18.87 30.21 -65.90
N SER A 1066 19.03 31.53 -66.04
CA SER A 1066 18.06 32.52 -65.55
C SER A 1066 16.75 32.52 -66.35
N SER A 1067 16.76 31.95 -67.55
CA SER A 1067 15.55 31.77 -68.36
C SER A 1067 14.69 30.56 -67.97
N VAL A 1068 15.20 29.64 -67.14
CA VAL A 1068 14.55 28.34 -66.83
C VAL A 1068 13.80 28.35 -65.49
N PHE A 1069 14.22 29.16 -64.52
CA PHE A 1069 13.58 29.26 -63.20
C PHE A 1069 13.24 30.73 -62.91
N ALA A 1070 11.97 31.08 -63.01
CA ALA A 1070 11.48 32.46 -62.86
C ALA A 1070 11.08 32.83 -61.42
N ASP A 1071 11.02 31.88 -60.48
CA ASP A 1071 10.51 32.12 -59.11
C ASP A 1071 11.61 32.25 -58.04
N GLU A 1072 11.41 33.25 -57.18
CA GLU A 1072 12.31 33.81 -56.18
C GLU A 1072 12.49 32.93 -54.92
N MET A 1073 13.36 31.93 -54.97
CA MET A 1073 13.94 31.34 -53.75
C MET A 1073 15.47 31.39 -53.84
N SER A 1074 16.11 32.06 -52.87
CA SER A 1074 17.57 32.14 -52.82
C SER A 1074 18.16 30.76 -52.56
N PHE A 1075 19.21 30.41 -53.31
CA PHE A 1075 19.86 29.10 -53.21
C PHE A 1075 20.41 28.79 -51.81
N SER A 1076 20.79 29.84 -51.06
CA SER A 1076 21.22 29.76 -49.66
C SER A 1076 20.10 29.33 -48.70
N VAL A 1077 18.84 29.67 -49.00
CA VAL A 1077 17.67 29.21 -48.24
C VAL A 1077 17.35 27.73 -48.50
N ILE A 1078 17.64 27.23 -49.72
CA ILE A 1078 17.35 25.83 -50.10
C ILE A 1078 18.46 24.87 -49.62
N PHE A 1079 19.73 25.25 -49.72
CA PHE A 1079 20.86 24.33 -49.49
C PHE A 1079 21.81 24.73 -48.34
N GLY A 1080 21.57 25.85 -47.65
CA GLY A 1080 22.44 26.36 -46.57
C GLY A 1080 23.84 26.79 -47.07
N ASP A 1081 24.75 27.16 -46.16
CA ASP A 1081 26.17 27.43 -46.45
C ASP A 1081 26.92 26.12 -46.78
N ASN A 1082 27.94 26.15 -47.67
CA ASN A 1082 28.77 24.95 -47.87
C ASN A 1082 29.70 24.74 -46.65
N LEU A 1083 30.19 23.51 -46.47
CA LEU A 1083 31.02 23.13 -45.32
C LEU A 1083 32.25 24.05 -45.17
N PHE A 1084 32.78 24.54 -46.29
CA PHE A 1084 33.96 25.40 -46.33
C PHE A 1084 33.66 26.85 -45.91
N GLU A 1085 32.65 27.48 -46.46
CA GLU A 1085 32.15 28.80 -46.03
C GLU A 1085 31.71 28.76 -44.58
N PHE A 1086 31.07 27.68 -44.14
CA PHE A 1086 30.72 27.48 -42.74
C PHE A 1086 31.97 27.37 -41.85
N SER A 1087 32.97 26.59 -42.27
CA SER A 1087 34.25 26.45 -41.55
C SER A 1087 35.04 27.75 -41.53
N LYS A 1088 35.05 28.49 -42.64
CA LYS A 1088 35.67 29.81 -42.78
C LYS A 1088 34.94 30.84 -41.92
N LYS A 1089 33.60 30.87 -41.93
CA LYS A 1089 32.78 31.70 -41.04
C LYS A 1089 33.04 31.36 -39.57
N ILE A 1090 33.24 30.08 -39.22
CA ILE A 1090 33.65 29.68 -37.86
C ILE A 1090 35.06 30.18 -37.52
N VAL A 1091 36.02 30.08 -38.44
CA VAL A 1091 37.39 30.57 -38.24
C VAL A 1091 37.43 32.11 -38.15
N ASP A 1092 36.65 32.80 -38.98
CA ASP A 1092 36.50 34.26 -38.98
C ASP A 1092 35.76 34.76 -37.72
N PHE A 1093 34.81 33.97 -37.22
CA PHE A 1093 34.11 34.20 -35.95
C PHE A 1093 35.04 33.96 -34.74
N GLN A 1094 35.87 32.91 -34.77
CA GLN A 1094 36.85 32.60 -33.74
C GLN A 1094 38.04 33.58 -33.72
N SER A 1095 38.38 34.18 -34.87
CA SER A 1095 39.44 35.19 -34.99
C SER A 1095 38.96 36.64 -34.74
N GLY A 1096 37.65 36.84 -34.49
CA GLY A 1096 37.08 38.14 -34.15
C GLY A 1096 36.99 39.14 -35.30
N VAL A 1097 37.05 38.67 -36.56
CA VAL A 1097 37.08 39.53 -37.76
C VAL A 1097 35.68 39.74 -38.36
N TYR A 1098 34.62 39.21 -37.73
CA TYR A 1098 33.28 39.26 -38.29
C TYR A 1098 32.60 40.64 -38.15
N SER A 1099 32.59 41.41 -39.22
CA SER A 1099 31.69 42.56 -39.43
C SER A 1099 30.46 42.06 -40.20
N ILE A 1100 29.27 42.23 -39.63
CA ILE A 1100 28.00 41.99 -40.35
C ILE A 1100 27.87 43.11 -41.38
N ALA A 1101 28.22 42.83 -42.63
CA ALA A 1101 27.81 43.66 -43.75
C ALA A 1101 26.37 43.27 -44.09
N GLU A 1102 25.43 44.18 -43.79
CA GLU A 1102 24.10 44.21 -44.41
C GLU A 1102 24.28 44.51 -45.89
N ASP A 1103 24.52 43.49 -46.70
CA ASP A 1103 24.29 43.51 -48.14
C ASP A 1103 23.84 42.10 -48.54
N GLU A 1104 22.55 41.83 -48.37
CA GLU A 1104 21.87 40.78 -49.14
C GLU A 1104 21.96 41.17 -50.62
N VAL A 1105 23.03 40.71 -51.29
CA VAL A 1105 23.05 40.66 -52.75
C VAL A 1105 22.09 39.56 -53.17
N VAL A 1106 20.86 40.00 -53.40
CA VAL A 1106 19.81 39.27 -54.10
C VAL A 1106 20.28 38.91 -55.51
N VAL A 1107 19.94 37.68 -55.91
CA VAL A 1107 20.13 37.02 -57.22
C VAL A 1107 21.52 36.41 -57.50
N LYS A 1108 21.73 35.19 -56.99
CA LYS A 1108 22.46 34.14 -57.74
C LYS A 1108 21.51 32.98 -58.03
N ASN A 1109 21.36 32.69 -59.32
CA ASN A 1109 20.59 31.56 -59.82
C ASN A 1109 21.04 30.25 -59.13
N PRO A 1110 20.12 29.38 -58.70
CA PRO A 1110 20.44 28.09 -58.11
C PRO A 1110 21.50 27.28 -58.85
N LEU A 1111 21.42 27.22 -60.18
CA LEU A 1111 22.35 26.45 -61.02
C LEU A 1111 23.73 27.12 -61.15
N ALA A 1112 23.77 28.46 -61.17
CA ALA A 1112 25.03 29.20 -61.17
C ALA A 1112 25.77 29.02 -59.82
N ALA A 1113 25.04 29.07 -58.70
CA ALA A 1113 25.58 28.83 -57.38
C ALA A 1113 26.02 27.36 -57.16
N LEU A 1114 25.30 26.40 -57.75
CA LEU A 1114 25.67 24.98 -57.76
C LEU A 1114 26.97 24.74 -58.54
N THR A 1115 27.17 25.47 -59.65
CA THR A 1115 28.39 25.39 -60.47
C THR A 1115 29.59 26.06 -59.79
N GLU A 1116 29.38 27.21 -59.13
CA GLU A 1116 30.41 27.91 -58.33
C GLU A 1116 30.86 27.05 -57.15
N ARG A 1117 29.92 26.46 -56.38
CA ARG A 1117 30.24 25.53 -55.28
C ARG A 1117 30.96 24.27 -55.73
N LYS A 1118 30.58 23.72 -56.89
CA LYS A 1118 31.28 22.59 -57.49
C LYS A 1118 32.75 22.93 -57.74
N GLU A 1119 33.03 24.11 -58.25
CA GLU A 1119 34.39 24.54 -58.57
C GLU A 1119 35.18 24.89 -57.30
N GLU A 1120 34.54 25.47 -56.28
CA GLU A 1120 35.13 25.68 -54.96
C GLU A 1120 35.48 24.37 -54.24
N GLU A 1121 34.56 23.40 -54.21
CA GLU A 1121 34.82 22.08 -53.64
C GLU A 1121 35.92 21.33 -54.41
N LYS A 1122 36.00 21.50 -55.74
CA LYS A 1122 37.09 20.94 -56.57
C LYS A 1122 38.46 21.58 -56.35
N GLN A 1123 38.50 22.88 -56.03
CA GLN A 1123 39.76 23.58 -55.72
C GLN A 1123 40.24 23.29 -54.29
N ALA A 1124 39.33 22.91 -53.39
CA ALA A 1124 39.62 22.57 -52.01
C ALA A 1124 40.00 21.08 -51.82
N ALA A 1125 39.45 20.19 -52.66
CA ALA A 1125 39.89 18.81 -52.83
C ALA A 1125 41.26 18.77 -53.52
#